data_AF-A0A0G4GVF0-F1
#
_entry.id   AF-A0A0G4GVF0-F1
#
_cell.length_a   1.000
_cell.length_b   1.000
_cell.length_c   1.000
_cell.angle_alpha   90.00
_cell.angle_beta   90.00
_cell.angle_gamma   90.00
#
_symmetry.space_group_name_H-M   'P 1'
#
loop_
_entity.id
_entity.type
_entity.pdbx_description
1 polymer ?
#
loop_
_entity_poly.entity_id
_entity_poly.type
_entity_poly.pdbx_seq_one_letter_code
_entity_poly.pdbx_strand_id
1 'polypeptide(L)'
;MLKFRIIAHTNFGEQIGICGSTKAFGNWDWKKCLMLKTDGNSFPLWYTDRALDFFGAEAVEYKYLKVRDDGSMDWENMGGANRFVPADALKGRGIGTPSVIILDDGGFGYIQPVPKAVFEASAEYPEEAIEKLYRFPAGSHEPSGPSGLKIAIIGSSVAAGYDAWLRKGWVFSFARDVRKKFGHHVINVSQSGANVRTTRDRFVSVISPVKPDVVIIALSLGNEGIAHCDPHHRPACQRAFEVGVEELVRMTKKEGAVPVLGGVYPNGSYTKDHRSFVLSTQKKMQEMGAAFYFDWLGGLDRGDGKWKVGINFDDAHPNSEGHRLMFEQIPLQEFNDAIQSACLEANTPTIRAKKEQRRKQVADTKPSPEKGKGIVTANGGHTRKPAPTRPPQVARQVSPATPKSEIVSEISSPRLPPVTRPRSISHVPPKQGDKDAKGNPLLVDSTRRLSLGGGRQGGGGGARERAQTDVQVAEGVTPSTSALSATSELQSKQALPLGPVDGQLEKERGGGSSQGPTATPTSTSAPEELPAAVRFVDASGFFTVSGFPSDRLVVVENRSQHTYAVHPAWKELQRAFVAGFERMPAGLYIRPEAEPAFVEGGGETGSSSSSSGSSSFGGDFGKPVCFSVNEKGELASEAKIPPLSVSRFEFGEKFYGQCAEILFFDGKLGILREKDGSVRVINEAESEYNIQPMWKEVQGCMAGVPEGVYEDSEYVHMENSEAPQFSTLFIDKDGLQSRVKAPPHSCRVYTRVSDLHDRSRCVIIPLGDRCSARMLLHKLEWDGPCFPFDLTRTTQLSDIADMIRCDFWGMVDPESLWYDWEHGRYRHTKWTGLSFAHEVEEGEDPSNEEDQKKIFQRMESRYTSRIARFWYAVHCSDEVLFLRTGSSTREEVENLIEVFGEKCSASRRVRLMLISGQEDSVFEGIPGVVHFNHVFDPDRMAAEKGHWEWETKNFEGMMKVAKLTTRNLYWTPNKPPGGRGTGREIYLRLASATDLSRRLGRDV
;
A
#
# COMPACT_ATOMS: atom_id res chain seq x y z
N MET A 1 21.84 32.36 14.88
CA MET A 1 21.03 32.84 13.74
C MET A 1 19.70 32.09 13.66
N LEU A 2 18.64 32.74 13.18
CA LEU A 2 17.29 32.18 13.02
C LEU A 2 16.75 32.45 11.61
N LYS A 3 16.15 31.46 10.97
CA LYS A 3 15.19 31.61 9.87
C LYS A 3 13.78 31.29 10.39
N PHE A 4 12.76 31.88 9.78
CA PHE A 4 11.36 31.69 10.14
C PHE A 4 10.59 31.19 8.93
N ARG A 5 9.60 30.31 9.15
CA ARG A 5 8.65 29.89 8.12
C ARG A 5 7.26 29.64 8.68
N ILE A 6 6.24 29.90 7.88
CA ILE A 6 4.82 29.69 8.21
C ILE A 6 4.01 29.25 6.98
N ILE A 7 2.99 28.44 7.17
CA ILE A 7 2.01 28.07 6.15
C ILE A 7 0.87 29.10 6.16
N ALA A 8 0.67 29.79 5.04
CA ALA A 8 -0.37 30.82 4.90
C ALA A 8 -0.94 30.86 3.47
N HIS A 9 -2.25 30.65 3.35
CA HIS A 9 -2.95 30.83 2.09
C HIS A 9 -3.24 32.32 1.83
N THR A 10 -2.83 32.79 0.66
CA THR A 10 -3.01 34.17 0.20
C THR A 10 -3.75 34.20 -1.14
N ASN A 11 -4.42 35.31 -1.40
CA ASN A 11 -4.92 35.66 -2.73
C ASN A 11 -3.77 36.19 -3.60
N PHE A 12 -4.03 36.42 -4.89
CA PHE A 12 -3.08 37.15 -5.74
C PHE A 12 -2.90 38.58 -5.22
N GLY A 13 -1.66 39.10 -5.21
CA GLY A 13 -1.32 40.42 -4.68
C GLY A 13 -1.09 40.48 -3.16
N GLU A 14 -1.63 39.54 -2.38
CA GLU A 14 -1.39 39.45 -0.94
C GLU A 14 0.02 38.89 -0.61
N GLN A 15 0.60 39.36 0.50
CA GLN A 15 1.91 38.90 1.00
C GLN A 15 1.88 38.67 2.52
N ILE A 16 2.83 37.92 3.06
CA ILE A 16 3.00 37.72 4.50
C ILE A 16 4.24 38.47 5.01
N GLY A 17 4.14 39.11 6.18
CA GLY A 17 5.25 39.71 6.90
C GLY A 17 5.28 39.34 8.39
N ILE A 18 6.42 39.54 9.04
CA ILE A 18 6.62 39.39 10.49
C ILE A 18 6.84 40.76 11.13
N CYS A 19 6.01 41.11 12.13
CA CYS A 19 6.16 42.32 12.92
C CYS A 19 6.24 42.00 14.42
N GLY A 20 7.07 42.71 15.18
CA GLY A 20 7.46 42.27 16.53
C GLY A 20 8.36 43.21 17.29
N SER A 21 8.80 42.78 18.48
CA SER A 21 9.47 43.59 19.50
C SER A 21 10.89 44.06 19.17
N THR A 22 11.42 43.73 17.98
CA THR A 22 12.82 44.00 17.60
C THR A 22 12.91 44.87 16.35
N LYS A 23 14.05 45.52 16.16
CA LYS A 23 14.35 46.31 14.96
C LYS A 23 14.28 45.47 13.68
N ALA A 24 14.57 44.17 13.75
CA ALA A 24 14.47 43.24 12.63
C ALA A 24 13.00 42.96 12.22
N PHE A 25 12.05 43.17 13.13
CA PHE A 25 10.61 43.04 12.92
C PHE A 25 9.85 44.38 13.06
N GLY A 26 10.54 45.51 12.84
CA GLY A 26 9.93 46.84 12.77
C GLY A 26 9.57 47.51 14.10
N ASN A 27 9.85 46.91 15.27
CA ASN A 27 9.42 47.39 16.59
C ASN A 27 7.89 47.64 16.68
N TRP A 28 7.10 46.63 16.29
CA TRP A 28 5.63 46.67 16.18
C TRP A 28 5.02 47.68 15.18
N ASP A 29 5.83 48.43 14.42
CA ASP A 29 5.35 49.16 13.24
C ASP A 29 5.24 48.21 12.04
N TRP A 30 4.00 47.87 11.67
CA TRP A 30 3.72 46.95 10.55
C TRP A 30 4.24 47.48 9.21
N LYS A 31 4.39 48.80 9.02
CA LYS A 31 4.99 49.38 7.80
C LYS A 31 6.50 49.16 7.72
N LYS A 32 7.11 48.63 8.79
CA LYS A 32 8.51 48.20 8.88
C LYS A 32 8.63 46.70 9.17
N CYS A 33 7.58 45.91 8.93
CA CYS A 33 7.62 44.47 9.12
C CYS A 33 8.59 43.79 8.13
N LEU A 34 9.07 42.61 8.51
CA LEU A 34 9.92 41.79 7.64
C LEU A 34 9.03 40.98 6.69
N MET A 35 8.93 41.41 5.44
CA MET A 35 8.23 40.64 4.41
C MET A 35 8.93 39.30 4.14
N LEU A 36 8.12 38.27 3.95
CA LEU A 36 8.55 36.91 3.65
C LEU A 36 8.48 36.62 2.16
N LYS A 37 9.16 35.56 1.73
CA LYS A 37 9.10 35.05 0.35
C LYS A 37 8.33 33.74 0.28
N THR A 38 7.76 33.49 -0.90
CA THR A 38 7.22 32.21 -1.35
C THR A 38 7.41 32.14 -2.87
N ASP A 39 7.18 30.98 -3.47
CA ASP A 39 7.28 30.72 -4.90
C ASP A 39 6.30 29.60 -5.32
N GLY A 40 6.22 29.28 -6.60
CA GLY A 40 5.27 28.29 -7.13
C GLY A 40 5.50 26.84 -6.69
N ASN A 41 6.69 26.50 -6.19
CA ASN A 41 7.01 25.19 -5.60
C ASN A 41 6.83 25.20 -4.06
N SER A 42 7.08 26.35 -3.42
CA SER A 42 7.00 26.52 -1.97
C SER A 42 5.58 26.80 -1.45
N PHE A 43 4.74 27.51 -2.20
CA PHE A 43 3.40 27.93 -1.75
C PHE A 43 2.53 26.73 -1.33
N PRO A 44 1.83 26.76 -0.17
CA PRO A 44 1.54 27.89 0.71
C PRO A 44 2.58 28.19 1.83
N LEU A 45 3.82 27.69 1.74
CA LEU A 45 4.88 28.01 2.70
C LEU A 45 5.51 29.38 2.41
N TRP A 46 5.61 30.22 3.44
CA TRP A 46 6.29 31.51 3.44
C TRP A 46 7.50 31.46 4.35
N TYR A 47 8.62 32.08 3.98
CA TYR A 47 9.89 31.98 4.71
C TYR A 47 10.77 33.23 4.61
N THR A 48 11.69 33.37 5.57
CA THR A 48 12.80 34.34 5.52
C THR A 48 13.95 33.79 4.67
N ASP A 49 14.38 34.53 3.65
CA ASP A 49 15.50 34.14 2.77
C ASP A 49 16.85 34.08 3.48
N ARG A 50 17.14 35.08 4.30
CA ARG A 50 18.34 35.18 5.13
C ARG A 50 18.07 34.78 6.57
N ALA A 51 19.07 34.21 7.22
CA ALA A 51 19.05 34.04 8.66
C ALA A 51 19.30 35.39 9.36
N LEU A 52 18.60 35.62 10.46
CA LEU A 52 18.65 36.82 11.30
C LEU A 52 19.45 36.53 12.57
N ASP A 53 20.09 37.54 13.16
CA ASP A 53 20.69 37.40 14.49
C ASP A 53 19.81 37.99 15.60
N PHE A 54 19.77 37.26 16.71
CA PHE A 54 19.07 37.61 17.96
C PHE A 54 19.89 37.17 19.18
N PHE A 55 21.17 36.82 19.00
CA PHE A 55 22.06 36.43 20.10
C PHE A 55 22.15 37.56 21.13
N GLY A 56 21.99 37.22 22.41
CA GLY A 56 22.03 38.18 23.51
C GLY A 56 20.76 39.02 23.70
N ALA A 57 19.71 38.84 22.88
CA ALA A 57 18.41 39.45 23.15
C ALA A 57 17.76 38.84 24.41
N GLU A 58 17.17 39.68 25.27
CA GLU A 58 16.51 39.22 26.50
C GLU A 58 15.23 38.43 26.20
N ALA A 59 14.42 38.94 25.27
CA ALA A 59 13.24 38.30 24.71
C ALA A 59 13.01 38.77 23.27
N VAL A 60 12.39 37.93 22.45
CA VAL A 60 11.97 38.26 21.08
C VAL A 60 10.53 37.80 20.91
N GLU A 61 9.63 38.75 20.68
CA GLU A 61 8.20 38.52 20.44
C GLU A 61 7.80 39.04 19.06
N TYR A 62 6.81 38.40 18.43
CA TYR A 62 6.36 38.73 17.09
C TYR A 62 4.94 38.20 16.82
N LYS A 63 4.36 38.68 15.72
CA LYS A 63 3.17 38.14 15.05
C LYS A 63 3.42 38.17 13.55
N TYR A 64 2.85 37.20 12.84
CA TYR A 64 2.69 37.29 11.40
C TYR A 64 1.51 38.21 11.05
N LEU A 65 1.56 38.80 9.86
CA LEU A 65 0.49 39.60 9.29
C LEU A 65 0.39 39.39 7.78
N LYS A 66 -0.81 39.48 7.25
CA LYS A 66 -1.12 39.47 5.82
C LYS A 66 -1.24 40.92 5.34
N VAL A 67 -0.43 41.31 4.37
CA VAL A 67 -0.51 42.60 3.67
C VAL A 67 -1.31 42.40 2.38
N ARG A 68 -2.23 43.33 2.08
CA ARG A 68 -2.98 43.36 0.81
C ARG A 68 -2.36 44.33 -0.19
N ASP A 69 -2.75 44.18 -1.45
CA ASP A 69 -2.43 45.07 -2.56
C ASP A 69 -3.01 46.50 -2.36
N ASP A 70 -4.17 46.63 -1.72
CA ASP A 70 -4.76 47.92 -1.31
C ASP A 70 -4.00 48.65 -0.18
N GLY A 71 -2.95 48.03 0.38
CA GLY A 71 -2.17 48.58 1.49
C GLY A 71 -2.81 48.44 2.87
N SER A 72 -3.93 47.71 2.99
CA SER A 72 -4.45 47.23 4.27
C SER A 72 -3.67 46.01 4.78
N MET A 73 -3.93 45.61 6.03
CA MET A 73 -3.31 44.43 6.62
C MET A 73 -4.22 43.74 7.65
N ASP A 74 -4.05 42.42 7.80
CA ASP A 74 -4.63 41.62 8.88
C ASP A 74 -3.50 41.07 9.76
N TRP A 75 -3.55 41.27 11.08
CA TRP A 75 -2.69 40.53 12.00
C TRP A 75 -3.18 39.10 12.18
N GLU A 76 -2.26 38.16 12.40
CA GLU A 76 -2.65 36.87 12.95
C GLU A 76 -3.23 37.04 14.36
N ASN A 77 -4.39 36.41 14.61
CA ASN A 77 -5.04 36.34 15.92
C ASN A 77 -5.09 37.71 16.64
N MET A 78 -5.88 38.64 16.06
CA MET A 78 -6.13 39.99 16.61
C MET A 78 -6.54 39.93 18.09
N GLY A 79 -5.75 40.57 18.95
CA GLY A 79 -5.97 40.58 20.42
C GLY A 79 -5.52 39.30 21.15
N GLY A 80 -5.15 38.23 20.44
CA GLY A 80 -4.53 37.04 21.03
C GLY A 80 -3.02 37.22 21.29
N ALA A 81 -2.42 36.24 21.95
CA ALA A 81 -1.01 36.25 22.36
C ALA A 81 0.00 36.47 21.22
N ASN A 82 1.23 36.86 21.58
CA ASN A 82 2.37 36.95 20.66
C ASN A 82 3.06 35.58 20.52
N ARG A 83 3.69 35.35 19.37
CA ARG A 83 4.71 34.30 19.21
C ARG A 83 6.01 34.78 19.84
N PHE A 84 6.87 33.84 20.24
CA PHE A 84 8.15 34.14 20.89
C PHE A 84 9.27 33.21 20.41
N VAL A 85 10.52 33.63 20.60
CA VAL A 85 11.69 32.77 20.41
C VAL A 85 12.11 32.16 21.76
N PRO A 86 12.21 30.83 21.90
CA PRO A 86 12.69 30.19 23.13
C PRO A 86 14.10 30.63 23.54
N ALA A 87 14.31 30.82 24.85
CA ALA A 87 15.52 31.45 25.38
C ALA A 87 16.82 30.63 25.16
N ASP A 88 16.76 29.33 24.87
CA ASP A 88 17.94 28.51 24.50
C ASP A 88 18.40 28.71 23.04
N ALA A 89 17.63 29.45 22.23
CA ALA A 89 18.07 29.98 20.94
C ALA A 89 18.72 31.37 21.07
N LEU A 90 18.29 32.19 22.05
CA LEU A 90 18.80 33.56 22.25
C LEU A 90 20.15 33.59 22.99
N LYS A 91 20.38 32.64 23.90
CA LYS A 91 21.60 32.58 24.75
C LYS A 91 22.82 31.96 24.06
N GLY A 92 22.72 31.66 22.76
CA GLY A 92 23.77 30.98 22.00
C GLY A 92 23.87 29.48 22.31
N ARG A 93 24.69 28.78 21.53
CA ARG A 93 24.94 27.35 21.65
C ARG A 93 26.43 27.06 21.83
N GLY A 94 26.76 25.83 22.23
CA GLY A 94 28.15 25.38 22.35
C GLY A 94 28.88 25.26 21.01
N ILE A 95 30.21 25.29 21.07
CA ILE A 95 31.12 25.08 19.92
C ILE A 95 30.77 23.75 19.23
N GLY A 96 30.73 23.73 17.89
CA GLY A 96 30.40 22.53 17.11
C GLY A 96 28.90 22.24 17.03
N THR A 97 28.04 23.27 17.07
CA THR A 97 26.60 23.13 16.80
C THR A 97 26.16 24.09 15.68
N PRO A 98 25.19 23.73 14.82
CA PRO A 98 24.81 24.52 13.67
C PRO A 98 24.32 25.91 14.07
N SER A 99 24.85 26.92 13.37
CA SER A 99 24.68 28.34 13.67
C SER A 99 23.29 28.90 13.32
N VAL A 100 22.56 28.21 12.43
CA VAL A 100 21.21 28.56 11.99
C VAL A 100 20.17 27.56 12.50
N ILE A 101 19.06 28.10 13.01
CA ILE A 101 17.85 27.36 13.39
C ILE A 101 16.73 27.78 12.44
N ILE A 102 15.94 26.84 11.93
CA ILE A 102 14.69 27.12 11.24
C ILE A 102 13.56 26.99 12.27
N LEU A 103 12.92 28.11 12.60
CA LEU A 103 11.65 28.18 13.32
C LEU A 103 10.51 27.89 12.35
N ASP A 104 9.65 26.94 12.70
CA ASP A 104 8.50 26.50 11.91
C ASP A 104 7.23 26.78 12.73
N ASP A 105 6.48 27.79 12.30
CA ASP A 105 5.38 28.37 13.08
C ASP A 105 4.01 27.71 12.83
N GLY A 106 3.96 26.74 11.90
CA GLY A 106 2.73 26.02 11.57
C GLY A 106 1.83 26.85 10.67
N GLY A 107 0.53 26.91 10.97
CA GLY A 107 -0.45 27.68 10.20
C GLY A 107 -0.60 29.13 10.68
N PHE A 108 -0.82 30.07 9.75
CA PHE A 108 -1.19 31.46 10.05
C PHE A 108 -2.38 31.53 11.01
N GLY A 109 -2.22 32.25 12.13
CA GLY A 109 -3.24 32.37 13.17
C GLY A 109 -3.29 31.20 14.18
N TYR A 110 -2.66 30.06 13.90
CA TYR A 110 -2.50 28.97 14.86
C TYR A 110 -1.17 29.11 15.61
N ILE A 111 -1.25 29.58 16.87
CA ILE A 111 -0.08 29.88 17.70
C ILE A 111 0.27 28.64 18.54
N GLN A 112 1.48 28.13 18.37
CA GLN A 112 2.01 27.01 19.15
C GLN A 112 2.41 27.46 20.56
N PRO A 113 2.13 26.69 21.64
CA PRO A 113 2.62 27.00 22.99
C PRO A 113 4.15 27.03 23.11
N VAL A 114 4.83 26.22 22.29
CA VAL A 114 6.28 26.24 22.05
C VAL A 114 6.48 25.94 20.56
N PRO A 115 7.20 26.77 19.79
CA PRO A 115 7.35 26.58 18.35
C PRO A 115 8.11 25.29 18.01
N LYS A 116 7.89 24.78 16.80
CA LYS A 116 8.71 23.72 16.20
C LYS A 116 10.00 24.36 15.70
N ALA A 117 11.10 23.61 15.80
CA ALA A 117 12.37 24.06 15.24
C ALA A 117 13.26 22.90 14.82
N VAL A 118 14.01 23.12 13.74
CA VAL A 118 15.08 22.23 13.27
C VAL A 118 16.37 23.03 13.07
N PHE A 119 17.50 22.32 12.95
CA PHE A 119 18.74 22.94 12.47
C PHE A 119 18.69 23.03 10.94
N GLU A 120 19.30 24.06 10.37
CA GLU A 120 19.48 24.14 8.91
C GLU A 120 20.61 23.23 8.45
N ALA A 121 20.34 22.38 7.45
CA ALA A 121 21.35 21.57 6.79
C ALA A 121 22.33 22.44 5.99
N SER A 122 23.61 22.08 6.00
CA SER A 122 24.69 22.81 5.33
C SER A 122 25.88 21.89 5.06
N ALA A 123 26.87 22.34 4.28
CA ALA A 123 28.09 21.57 4.05
C ALA A 123 28.91 21.32 5.34
N GLU A 124 28.84 22.21 6.34
CA GLU A 124 29.47 22.00 7.66
C GLU A 124 28.65 21.04 8.54
N TYR A 125 27.31 21.12 8.46
CA TYR A 125 26.37 20.28 9.20
C TYR A 125 25.34 19.64 8.26
N PRO A 126 25.69 18.55 7.55
CA PRO A 126 24.73 17.81 6.73
C PRO A 126 23.67 17.13 7.61
N GLU A 127 22.58 16.64 7.00
CA GLU A 127 21.47 16.00 7.73
C GLU A 127 21.93 14.90 8.70
N GLU A 128 22.89 14.07 8.29
CA GLU A 128 23.48 13.05 9.15
C GLU A 128 24.16 13.60 10.42
N ALA A 129 24.80 14.77 10.33
CA ALA A 129 25.44 15.43 11.46
C ALA A 129 24.38 16.03 12.38
N ILE A 130 23.35 16.66 11.81
CA ILE A 130 22.19 17.19 12.53
C ILE A 130 21.43 16.08 13.26
N GLU A 131 21.20 14.93 12.63
CA GLU A 131 20.56 13.77 13.22
C GLU A 131 21.40 13.15 14.36
N LYS A 132 22.73 13.31 14.35
CA LYS A 132 23.61 12.96 15.48
C LYS A 132 23.45 13.95 16.66
N LEU A 133 23.05 15.21 16.43
CA LEU A 133 22.76 16.21 17.47
C LEU A 133 21.39 16.03 18.14
N TYR A 134 20.44 15.38 17.46
CA TYR A 134 19.14 15.01 18.03
C TYR A 134 19.19 13.73 18.89
N ARG A 135 20.25 12.93 18.74
CA ARG A 135 20.54 11.79 19.62
C ARG A 135 21.09 12.27 20.96
N PHE A 136 20.98 11.43 21.98
CA PHE A 136 21.53 11.75 23.29
C PHE A 136 23.06 11.85 23.22
N PRO A 137 23.69 12.88 23.82
CA PRO A 137 25.12 13.13 23.66
C PRO A 137 25.98 11.97 24.15
N ALA A 138 27.05 11.70 23.40
CA ALA A 138 27.93 10.54 23.52
C ALA A 138 28.84 10.56 24.77
N GLY A 139 28.24 10.55 25.95
CA GLY A 139 28.81 9.80 27.07
C GLY A 139 28.85 8.30 26.72
N SER A 140 29.54 7.51 27.54
CA SER A 140 29.74 6.07 27.32
C SER A 140 28.49 5.35 26.78
N HIS A 141 28.67 4.58 25.71
CA HIS A 141 27.63 3.71 25.14
C HIS A 141 27.17 2.58 26.09
N GLU A 142 27.83 2.46 27.25
CA GLU A 142 27.49 1.52 28.30
C GLU A 142 26.75 2.19 29.47
N PRO A 143 25.84 1.47 30.16
CA PRO A 143 25.08 2.01 31.27
C PRO A 143 25.95 2.44 32.46
N SER A 144 25.44 3.38 33.25
CA SER A 144 26.15 4.04 34.34
C SER A 144 26.07 3.25 35.66
N GLY A 145 26.66 2.06 35.68
CA GLY A 145 26.72 1.16 36.84
C GLY A 145 26.15 -0.24 36.58
N PRO A 146 26.36 -1.20 37.50
CA PRO A 146 26.06 -2.63 37.28
C PRO A 146 24.56 -2.98 37.21
N SER A 147 23.67 -2.03 37.49
CA SER A 147 22.20 -2.18 37.39
C SER A 147 21.59 -1.38 36.23
N GLY A 148 22.40 -0.62 35.47
CA GLY A 148 21.91 0.14 34.33
C GLY A 148 21.68 -0.76 33.12
N LEU A 149 20.59 -0.54 32.39
CA LEU A 149 20.22 -1.31 31.19
C LEU A 149 20.45 -0.50 29.90
N LYS A 150 20.76 -1.19 28.80
CA LYS A 150 20.83 -0.63 27.44
C LYS A 150 19.48 -0.81 26.75
N ILE A 151 18.82 0.31 26.46
CA ILE A 151 17.47 0.36 25.91
C ILE A 151 17.55 0.87 24.47
N ALA A 152 17.04 0.10 23.50
CA ALA A 152 16.78 0.59 22.15
C ALA A 152 15.32 1.05 22.02
N ILE A 153 15.08 2.14 21.30
CA ILE A 153 13.72 2.57 20.93
C ILE A 153 13.59 2.53 19.41
N ILE A 154 12.60 1.79 18.92
CA ILE A 154 12.32 1.64 17.48
C ILE A 154 10.86 2.01 17.19
N GLY A 155 10.66 3.08 16.43
CA GLY A 155 9.35 3.62 16.15
C GLY A 155 9.28 4.54 14.93
N SER A 156 8.19 5.32 14.89
CA SER A 156 7.81 6.25 13.82
C SER A 156 8.40 7.66 13.99
N SER A 157 7.92 8.63 13.19
CA SER A 157 8.25 10.07 13.31
C SER A 157 8.04 10.62 14.73
N VAL A 158 6.97 10.21 15.42
CA VAL A 158 6.69 10.65 16.81
C VAL A 158 7.74 10.12 17.79
N ALA A 159 8.21 8.89 17.62
CA ALA A 159 9.33 8.36 18.41
C ALA A 159 10.69 8.98 18.01
N ALA A 160 10.84 9.46 16.78
CA ALA A 160 11.96 10.29 16.34
C ALA A 160 11.82 11.78 16.75
N GLY A 161 10.82 12.14 17.57
CA GLY A 161 10.66 13.49 18.10
C GLY A 161 10.24 14.54 17.07
N TYR A 162 9.60 14.15 15.97
CA TYR A 162 9.05 15.11 15.00
C TYR A 162 8.16 16.16 15.69
N ASP A 163 8.31 17.39 15.22
CA ASP A 163 7.53 18.57 15.58
C ASP A 163 7.64 19.05 17.05
N ALA A 164 8.55 18.45 17.82
CA ALA A 164 9.10 19.05 19.02
C ALA A 164 10.22 20.07 18.73
N TRP A 165 10.42 21.03 19.63
CA TRP A 165 11.55 21.95 19.66
C TRP A 165 12.88 21.20 19.52
N LEU A 166 13.58 21.39 18.38
CA LEU A 166 14.87 20.76 18.08
C LEU A 166 14.84 19.22 18.19
N ARG A 167 13.73 18.60 17.74
CA ARG A 167 13.40 17.17 17.91
C ARG A 167 13.47 16.62 19.34
N LYS A 168 13.47 17.46 20.38
CA LYS A 168 13.53 17.05 21.81
C LYS A 168 12.17 16.54 22.32
N GLY A 169 11.60 15.56 21.61
CA GLY A 169 10.31 14.94 21.92
C GLY A 169 10.34 14.02 23.14
N TRP A 170 9.29 13.22 23.33
CA TRP A 170 9.11 12.39 24.54
C TRP A 170 10.29 11.47 24.82
N VAL A 171 10.91 10.89 23.77
CA VAL A 171 12.12 10.04 23.88
C VAL A 171 13.31 10.80 24.48
N PHE A 172 13.48 12.09 24.18
CA PHE A 172 14.57 12.89 24.72
C PHE A 172 14.38 13.11 26.24
N SER A 173 13.18 13.48 26.67
CA SER A 173 12.85 13.62 28.09
C SER A 173 12.94 12.30 28.85
N PHE A 174 12.45 11.20 28.24
CA PHE A 174 12.59 9.85 28.76
C PHE A 174 14.05 9.44 28.95
N ALA A 175 14.87 9.53 27.90
CA ALA A 175 16.29 9.20 27.91
C ALA A 175 17.08 9.99 28.96
N ARG A 176 16.79 11.30 29.10
CA ARG A 176 17.37 12.16 30.14
C ARG A 176 17.09 11.61 31.54
N ASP A 177 15.83 11.29 31.81
CA ASP A 177 15.38 10.99 33.17
C ASP A 177 15.67 9.54 33.59
N VAL A 178 15.53 8.54 32.71
CA VAL A 178 15.93 7.16 33.05
C VAL A 178 17.44 7.03 33.23
N ARG A 179 18.24 7.80 32.47
CA ARG A 179 19.69 7.88 32.69
C ARG A 179 20.01 8.54 34.02
N LYS A 180 19.35 9.66 34.34
CA LYS A 180 19.58 10.41 35.60
C LYS A 180 19.13 9.65 36.85
N LYS A 181 18.02 8.89 36.77
CA LYS A 181 17.43 8.17 37.91
C LYS A 181 17.99 6.75 38.09
N PHE A 182 18.21 6.02 36.99
CA PHE A 182 18.49 4.58 37.01
C PHE A 182 19.78 4.18 36.26
N GLY A 183 20.58 5.15 35.80
CA GLY A 183 21.82 4.89 35.07
C GLY A 183 21.65 4.25 33.68
N HIS A 184 20.42 4.11 33.19
CA HIS A 184 20.11 3.46 31.92
C HIS A 184 20.64 4.25 30.72
N HIS A 185 20.98 3.54 29.63
CA HIS A 185 21.45 4.15 28.38
C HIS A 185 20.41 3.92 27.27
N VAL A 186 19.90 4.99 26.65
CA VAL A 186 18.83 4.93 25.64
C VAL A 186 19.36 5.29 24.25
N ILE A 187 19.10 4.42 23.28
CA ILE A 187 19.51 4.58 21.86
C ILE A 187 18.23 4.61 21.01
N ASN A 188 17.98 5.74 20.36
CA ASN A 188 16.84 5.88 19.45
C ASN A 188 17.24 5.47 18.02
N VAL A 189 16.52 4.51 17.45
CA VAL A 189 16.64 4.05 16.04
C VAL A 189 15.31 4.17 15.29
N SER A 190 14.42 5.05 15.76
CA SER A 190 13.16 5.39 15.10
C SER A 190 13.37 6.05 13.73
N GLN A 191 12.38 5.97 12.85
CA GLN A 191 12.45 6.48 11.48
C GLN A 191 11.13 7.16 11.10
N SER A 192 11.21 8.28 10.37
CA SER A 192 10.00 8.97 9.89
C SER A 192 9.17 8.08 8.96
N GLY A 193 7.85 8.23 8.99
CA GLY A 193 6.92 7.42 8.19
C GLY A 193 6.89 5.91 8.49
N ALA A 194 7.69 5.41 9.44
CA ALA A 194 7.80 3.97 9.69
C ALA A 194 6.48 3.36 10.20
N ASN A 195 6.18 2.19 9.64
CA ASN A 195 5.02 1.33 9.93
C ASN A 195 5.51 -0.08 10.32
N VAL A 196 4.62 -1.02 10.66
CA VAL A 196 5.06 -2.35 11.13
C VAL A 196 5.88 -3.11 10.10
N ARG A 197 5.56 -2.99 8.80
CA ARG A 197 6.32 -3.65 7.72
C ARG A 197 7.74 -3.12 7.63
N THR A 198 7.90 -1.82 7.38
CA THR A 198 9.22 -1.17 7.26
C THR A 198 10.06 -1.31 8.54
N THR A 199 9.42 -1.36 9.71
CA THR A 199 10.08 -1.60 11.00
C THR A 199 10.59 -3.04 11.13
N ARG A 200 9.81 -4.05 10.69
CA ARG A 200 10.27 -5.45 10.66
C ARG A 200 11.42 -5.65 9.69
N ASP A 201 11.30 -5.11 8.47
CA ASP A 201 12.31 -5.25 7.40
C ASP A 201 13.69 -4.76 7.85
N ARG A 202 13.75 -3.64 8.60
CA ARG A 202 14.99 -3.05 9.12
C ARG A 202 15.40 -3.53 10.52
N PHE A 203 14.57 -4.30 11.23
CA PHE A 203 14.73 -4.61 12.65
C PHE A 203 16.12 -5.20 12.98
N VAL A 204 16.50 -6.27 12.26
CA VAL A 204 17.76 -6.99 12.50
C VAL A 204 18.97 -6.09 12.23
N SER A 205 18.92 -5.25 11.19
CA SER A 205 20.00 -4.32 10.85
C SER A 205 20.19 -3.17 11.86
N VAL A 206 19.18 -2.81 12.66
CA VAL A 206 19.27 -1.68 13.62
C VAL A 206 19.31 -2.12 15.10
N ILE A 207 18.74 -3.28 15.45
CA ILE A 207 18.70 -3.79 16.83
C ILE A 207 19.88 -4.71 17.14
N SER A 208 20.19 -5.67 16.27
CA SER A 208 21.23 -6.68 16.52
C SER A 208 22.67 -6.12 16.66
N PRO A 209 23.06 -5.02 16.00
CA PRO A 209 24.34 -4.36 16.28
C PRO A 209 24.40 -3.69 17.66
N VAL A 210 23.28 -3.13 18.13
CA VAL A 210 23.18 -2.42 19.41
C VAL A 210 23.24 -3.39 20.60
N LYS A 211 22.69 -4.61 20.45
CA LYS A 211 22.56 -5.64 21.49
C LYS A 211 21.94 -5.07 22.79
N PRO A 212 20.73 -4.50 22.73
CA PRO A 212 20.08 -3.94 23.90
C PRO A 212 19.57 -5.04 24.85
N ASP A 213 19.41 -4.69 26.12
CA ASP A 213 18.69 -5.50 27.11
C ASP A 213 17.17 -5.34 26.95
N VAL A 214 16.71 -4.17 26.49
CA VAL A 214 15.29 -3.81 26.32
C VAL A 214 15.06 -3.16 24.95
N VAL A 215 13.99 -3.52 24.25
CA VAL A 215 13.52 -2.80 23.05
C VAL A 215 12.12 -2.24 23.29
N ILE A 216 11.99 -0.91 23.16
CA ILE A 216 10.70 -0.20 23.17
C ILE A 216 10.23 -0.06 21.72
N ILE A 217 9.12 -0.68 21.37
CA ILE A 217 8.47 -0.58 20.05
C ILE A 217 7.42 0.52 20.11
N ALA A 218 7.56 1.59 19.34
CA ALA A 218 6.72 2.79 19.42
C ALA A 218 6.11 3.15 18.05
N LEU A 219 5.04 2.44 17.69
CA LEU A 219 4.28 2.62 16.44
C LEU A 219 2.80 2.87 16.76
N SER A 220 2.05 3.41 15.79
CA SER A 220 0.61 3.67 15.90
C SER A 220 -0.05 3.59 14.52
N LEU A 221 -1.37 3.38 14.49
CA LEU A 221 -2.19 3.09 13.31
C LEU A 221 -2.16 4.18 12.20
N GLY A 222 -1.62 5.36 12.47
CA GLY A 222 -1.54 6.46 11.50
C GLY A 222 -0.72 6.12 10.25
N ASN A 223 0.49 5.58 10.42
CA ASN A 223 1.36 5.18 9.31
C ASN A 223 0.95 3.86 8.63
N GLU A 224 -0.06 3.19 9.20
CA GLU A 224 -0.74 2.04 8.59
C GLU A 224 -1.91 2.49 7.68
N GLY A 225 -2.23 3.79 7.68
CA GLY A 225 -3.22 4.41 6.79
C GLY A 225 -4.66 4.39 7.31
N ILE A 226 -4.93 4.03 8.57
CA ILE A 226 -6.30 3.78 9.05
C ILE A 226 -7.27 4.96 8.88
N ALA A 227 -6.75 6.19 8.89
CA ALA A 227 -7.53 7.42 8.71
C ALA A 227 -7.95 7.68 7.26
N HIS A 228 -7.26 7.06 6.30
CA HIS A 228 -7.35 7.35 4.86
C HIS A 228 -7.81 6.15 4.04
N CYS A 229 -7.80 4.94 4.60
CA CYS A 229 -8.43 3.77 4.00
C CYS A 229 -9.95 3.78 4.20
N ASP A 230 -10.66 3.08 3.31
CA ASP A 230 -12.12 2.93 3.38
C ASP A 230 -12.57 2.29 4.70
N PRO A 231 -13.78 2.59 5.20
CA PRO A 231 -14.29 2.02 6.45
C PRO A 231 -14.17 0.49 6.55
N HIS A 232 -14.37 -0.21 5.45
CA HIS A 232 -14.32 -1.69 5.38
C HIS A 232 -12.88 -2.23 5.46
N HIS A 233 -11.87 -1.44 5.06
CA HIS A 233 -10.47 -1.79 5.17
C HIS A 233 -9.88 -1.56 6.58
N ARG A 234 -10.54 -0.79 7.46
CA ARG A 234 -10.04 -0.46 8.81
C ARG A 234 -9.79 -1.67 9.72
N PRO A 235 -10.67 -2.69 9.80
CA PRO A 235 -10.39 -3.91 10.56
C PRO A 235 -9.18 -4.69 10.00
N ALA A 236 -8.95 -4.66 8.68
CA ALA A 236 -7.78 -5.30 8.09
C ALA A 236 -6.48 -4.54 8.39
N CYS A 237 -6.51 -3.20 8.29
CA CYS A 237 -5.43 -2.32 8.72
C CYS A 237 -5.06 -2.52 10.20
N GLN A 238 -6.07 -2.55 11.08
CA GLN A 238 -5.92 -2.85 12.51
C GLN A 238 -5.24 -4.20 12.73
N ARG A 239 -5.76 -5.29 12.14
CA ARG A 239 -5.19 -6.64 12.29
C ARG A 239 -3.76 -6.73 11.76
N ALA A 240 -3.45 -6.08 10.65
CA ALA A 240 -2.10 -6.04 10.09
C ALA A 240 -1.10 -5.34 11.03
N PHE A 241 -1.51 -4.23 11.66
CA PHE A 241 -0.74 -3.56 12.71
C PHE A 241 -0.53 -4.47 13.93
N GLU A 242 -1.60 -5.06 14.46
CA GLU A 242 -1.56 -5.87 15.68
C GLU A 242 -0.67 -7.11 15.51
N VAL A 243 -0.84 -7.85 14.41
CA VAL A 243 0.05 -8.98 14.05
C VAL A 243 1.49 -8.51 13.83
N GLY A 244 1.68 -7.34 13.23
CA GLY A 244 2.99 -6.73 13.03
C GLY A 244 3.70 -6.38 14.36
N VAL A 245 2.96 -5.91 15.36
CA VAL A 245 3.49 -5.62 16.70
C VAL A 245 3.77 -6.91 17.50
N GLU A 246 2.87 -7.90 17.48
CA GLU A 246 3.12 -9.23 18.10
C GLU A 246 4.39 -9.89 17.54
N GLU A 247 4.59 -9.76 16.22
CA GLU A 247 5.77 -10.24 15.52
C GLU A 247 7.05 -9.46 15.89
N LEU A 248 6.98 -8.13 16.07
CA LEU A 248 8.10 -7.33 16.58
C LEU A 248 8.45 -7.67 18.05
N VAL A 249 7.44 -7.95 18.88
CA VAL A 249 7.61 -8.48 20.26
C VAL A 249 8.31 -9.84 20.22
N ARG A 250 7.94 -10.72 19.29
CA ARG A 250 8.60 -12.03 19.07
C ARG A 250 10.03 -11.89 18.55
N MET A 251 10.29 -10.96 17.63
CA MET A 251 11.64 -10.67 17.11
C MET A 251 12.56 -10.12 18.21
N THR A 252 12.04 -9.24 19.07
CA THR A 252 12.75 -8.74 20.26
C THR A 252 13.16 -9.87 21.21
N LYS A 253 12.21 -10.75 21.57
CA LYS A 253 12.46 -11.95 22.40
C LYS A 253 13.45 -12.92 21.75
N LYS A 254 13.49 -13.00 20.41
CA LYS A 254 14.42 -13.85 19.64
C LYS A 254 15.86 -13.34 19.70
N GLU A 255 16.09 -12.04 19.52
CA GLU A 255 17.41 -11.43 19.72
C GLU A 255 17.87 -11.57 21.18
N GLY A 256 16.90 -11.54 22.10
CA GLY A 256 17.11 -11.85 23.51
C GLY A 256 16.91 -10.68 24.46
N ALA A 257 16.36 -9.58 23.96
CA ALA A 257 15.97 -8.41 24.73
C ALA A 257 14.55 -8.56 25.28
N VAL A 258 14.21 -7.75 26.28
CA VAL A 258 12.87 -7.60 26.82
C VAL A 258 12.07 -6.62 25.95
N PRO A 259 10.89 -7.00 25.42
CA PRO A 259 10.02 -6.07 24.70
C PRO A 259 9.17 -5.21 25.64
N VAL A 260 9.05 -3.94 25.29
CA VAL A 260 8.15 -2.94 25.86
C VAL A 260 7.40 -2.28 24.71
N LEU A 261 6.13 -1.90 24.92
CA LEU A 261 5.33 -1.22 23.91
C LEU A 261 5.09 0.24 24.29
N GLY A 262 5.40 1.15 23.38
CA GLY A 262 4.75 2.47 23.34
C GLY A 262 3.33 2.29 22.82
N GLY A 263 2.34 2.87 23.49
CA GLY A 263 0.94 2.72 23.11
C GLY A 263 0.58 3.36 21.77
N VAL A 264 -0.61 3.03 21.28
CA VAL A 264 -1.26 3.84 20.24
C VAL A 264 -1.62 5.22 20.79
N TYR A 265 -1.67 6.21 19.91
CA TYR A 265 -1.90 7.62 20.25
C TYR A 265 -2.88 8.28 19.26
N PRO A 266 -3.46 9.44 19.62
CA PRO A 266 -4.45 10.15 18.81
C PRO A 266 -3.92 10.63 17.45
N ASN A 267 -4.80 11.09 16.58
CA ASN A 267 -4.45 11.74 15.31
C ASN A 267 -5.55 12.72 14.91
N GLY A 268 -5.20 13.90 14.39
CA GLY A 268 -6.14 14.95 14.01
C GLY A 268 -7.06 14.57 12.84
N SER A 269 -6.67 13.63 11.99
CA SER A 269 -7.54 13.04 10.95
C SER A 269 -8.45 11.92 11.48
N TYR A 270 -8.36 11.54 12.76
CA TYR A 270 -9.24 10.53 13.33
C TYR A 270 -10.69 11.01 13.52
N THR A 271 -11.59 10.05 13.64
CA THR A 271 -13.02 10.23 13.90
C THR A 271 -13.43 9.36 15.08
N LYS A 272 -14.65 9.52 15.58
CA LYS A 272 -15.21 8.64 16.63
C LYS A 272 -15.20 7.15 16.23
N ASP A 273 -15.30 6.84 14.93
CA ASP A 273 -15.13 5.49 14.40
C ASP A 273 -13.67 5.01 14.53
N HIS A 274 -12.71 5.79 14.00
CA HIS A 274 -11.27 5.53 14.14
C HIS A 274 -10.85 5.34 15.62
N ARG A 275 -11.46 6.10 16.55
CA ARG A 275 -11.23 5.95 18.00
C ARG A 275 -11.56 4.56 18.53
N SER A 276 -12.60 3.89 18.00
CA SER A 276 -12.98 2.52 18.37
C SER A 276 -11.86 1.52 18.06
N PHE A 277 -11.22 1.68 16.90
CA PHE A 277 -10.06 0.88 16.50
C PHE A 277 -8.86 1.18 17.40
N VAL A 278 -8.55 2.46 17.64
CA VAL A 278 -7.46 2.87 18.55
C VAL A 278 -7.63 2.30 19.97
N LEU A 279 -8.84 2.34 20.54
CA LEU A 279 -9.11 1.81 21.88
C LEU A 279 -9.04 0.28 21.94
N SER A 280 -9.57 -0.42 20.93
CA SER A 280 -9.49 -1.89 20.89
C SER A 280 -8.06 -2.37 20.65
N THR A 281 -7.28 -1.69 19.81
CA THR A 281 -5.84 -1.94 19.62
C THR A 281 -5.02 -1.65 20.88
N GLN A 282 -5.31 -0.59 21.63
CA GLN A 282 -4.67 -0.37 22.94
C GLN A 282 -4.86 -1.58 23.87
N LYS A 283 -6.10 -2.04 24.04
CA LYS A 283 -6.39 -3.21 24.87
C LYS A 283 -5.66 -4.46 24.36
N LYS A 284 -5.71 -4.69 23.04
CA LYS A 284 -5.05 -5.83 22.41
C LYS A 284 -3.52 -5.79 22.58
N MET A 285 -2.89 -4.61 22.49
CA MET A 285 -1.46 -4.43 22.73
C MET A 285 -1.06 -4.68 24.20
N GLN A 286 -1.88 -4.25 25.16
CA GLN A 286 -1.67 -4.55 26.58
C GLN A 286 -1.66 -6.08 26.86
N GLU A 287 -2.34 -6.87 26.04
CA GLU A 287 -2.40 -8.33 26.13
C GLU A 287 -1.24 -9.07 25.39
N MET A 288 -0.37 -8.38 24.63
CA MET A 288 0.68 -9.01 23.79
C MET A 288 1.90 -9.58 24.57
N GLY A 289 1.88 -9.57 25.91
CA GLY A 289 2.96 -10.12 26.73
C GLY A 289 4.30 -9.39 26.58
N ALA A 290 4.26 -8.06 26.43
CA ALA A 290 5.40 -7.19 26.68
C ALA A 290 5.59 -7.01 28.20
N ALA A 291 6.79 -6.61 28.65
CA ALA A 291 7.05 -6.38 30.07
C ALA A 291 6.46 -5.07 30.60
N PHE A 292 6.20 -4.10 29.71
CA PHE A 292 5.56 -2.83 30.05
C PHE A 292 4.82 -2.24 28.83
N TYR A 293 3.82 -1.40 29.09
CA TYR A 293 3.04 -0.67 28.09
C TYR A 293 2.90 0.81 28.50
N PHE A 294 3.21 1.75 27.61
CA PHE A 294 2.99 3.18 27.85
C PHE A 294 1.57 3.59 27.44
N ASP A 295 0.67 3.76 28.41
CA ASP A 295 -0.70 4.23 28.16
C ASP A 295 -0.74 5.75 27.93
N TRP A 296 -0.82 6.14 26.66
CA TRP A 296 -0.82 7.53 26.24
C TRP A 296 -2.23 8.10 26.01
N LEU A 297 -3.26 7.27 25.81
CA LEU A 297 -4.57 7.76 25.36
C LEU A 297 -5.25 8.63 26.42
N GLY A 298 -5.23 8.25 27.70
CA GLY A 298 -5.82 9.07 28.78
C GLY A 298 -5.22 10.49 28.85
N GLY A 299 -3.91 10.59 28.63
CA GLY A 299 -3.18 11.85 28.60
C GLY A 299 -3.51 12.75 27.40
N LEU A 300 -3.79 12.17 26.23
CA LEU A 300 -3.71 12.90 24.95
C LEU A 300 -5.01 12.94 24.13
N ASP A 301 -5.92 12.00 24.31
CA ASP A 301 -7.17 11.89 23.55
C ASP A 301 -8.22 12.89 24.05
N ARG A 302 -8.86 13.59 23.10
CA ARG A 302 -9.95 14.53 23.35
C ARG A 302 -11.31 13.85 23.60
N GLY A 303 -11.40 12.54 23.36
CA GLY A 303 -12.62 11.73 23.49
C GLY A 303 -13.26 11.38 22.14
N ASP A 304 -12.71 11.89 21.03
CA ASP A 304 -13.11 11.59 19.66
C ASP A 304 -11.97 11.00 18.80
N GLY A 305 -10.86 10.60 19.42
CA GLY A 305 -9.69 10.03 18.74
C GLY A 305 -8.70 11.10 18.25
N LYS A 306 -9.07 12.38 18.33
CA LYS A 306 -8.17 13.50 18.03
C LYS A 306 -7.36 13.89 19.25
N TRP A 307 -6.23 14.55 18.99
CA TRP A 307 -5.44 15.23 20.01
C TRP A 307 -6.29 16.23 20.83
N LYS A 308 -5.99 16.39 22.12
CA LYS A 308 -6.49 17.52 22.92
C LYS A 308 -6.06 18.85 22.26
N VAL A 309 -6.83 19.91 22.50
CA VAL A 309 -6.59 21.20 21.82
C VAL A 309 -5.23 21.78 22.25
N GLY A 310 -4.41 22.16 21.29
CA GLY A 310 -3.11 22.83 21.51
C GLY A 310 -1.92 21.91 21.76
N ILE A 311 -2.07 20.58 21.69
CA ILE A 311 -0.98 19.61 21.93
C ILE A 311 -0.43 18.96 20.65
N ASN A 312 -0.89 19.40 19.47
CA ASN A 312 -0.48 18.91 18.16
C ASN A 312 -0.01 20.04 17.24
N PHE A 313 0.96 19.71 16.37
CA PHE A 313 1.51 20.65 15.41
C PHE A 313 0.73 20.61 14.09
N ASP A 314 0.64 19.42 13.51
CA ASP A 314 -0.25 19.05 12.41
C ASP A 314 -1.22 17.94 12.87
N ASP A 315 -1.97 17.31 11.96
CA ASP A 315 -2.86 16.19 12.31
C ASP A 315 -2.10 14.94 12.78
N ALA A 316 -0.91 14.66 12.24
CA ALA A 316 -0.14 13.44 12.50
C ALA A 316 0.77 13.50 13.73
N HIS A 317 1.25 14.69 14.10
CA HIS A 317 2.35 14.87 15.03
C HIS A 317 1.97 15.70 16.27
N PRO A 318 2.30 15.24 17.49
CA PRO A 318 2.24 16.07 18.68
C PRO A 318 3.29 17.19 18.59
N ASN A 319 2.94 18.39 19.05
CA ASN A 319 3.92 19.46 19.22
C ASN A 319 4.76 19.21 20.50
N SER A 320 5.69 20.11 20.82
CA SER A 320 6.51 20.03 22.04
C SER A 320 5.71 19.77 23.34
N GLU A 321 4.48 20.28 23.43
CA GLU A 321 3.60 20.09 24.59
C GLU A 321 2.93 18.70 24.59
N GLY A 322 2.49 18.21 23.43
CA GLY A 322 2.05 16.81 23.30
C GLY A 322 3.15 15.80 23.61
N HIS A 323 4.39 16.09 23.21
CA HIS A 323 5.57 15.31 23.60
C HIS A 323 5.88 15.36 25.10
N ARG A 324 5.67 16.51 25.75
CA ARG A 324 5.78 16.64 27.22
C ARG A 324 4.75 15.73 27.91
N LEU A 325 3.49 15.81 27.49
CA LEU A 325 2.41 15.00 28.04
C LEU A 325 2.63 13.49 27.80
N MET A 326 3.11 13.09 26.61
CA MET A 326 3.50 11.69 26.31
C MET A 326 4.55 11.16 27.29
N PHE A 327 5.56 11.97 27.63
CA PHE A 327 6.57 11.59 28.62
C PHE A 327 5.98 11.51 30.04
N GLU A 328 5.09 12.44 30.40
CA GLU A 328 4.48 12.50 31.74
C GLU A 328 3.47 11.38 32.04
N GLN A 329 2.94 10.67 31.02
CA GLN A 329 2.15 9.45 31.25
C GLN A 329 3.01 8.21 31.56
N ILE A 330 4.35 8.30 31.55
CA ILE A 330 5.23 7.16 31.80
C ILE A 330 5.61 7.11 33.29
N PRO A 331 5.09 6.16 34.10
CA PRO A 331 5.47 6.01 35.50
C PRO A 331 6.87 5.40 35.58
N LEU A 332 7.89 6.26 35.56
CA LEU A 332 9.30 5.87 35.36
C LEU A 332 9.82 4.84 36.38
N GLN A 333 9.28 4.80 37.61
CA GLN A 333 9.66 3.83 38.63
C GLN A 333 9.09 2.43 38.32
N GLU A 334 7.77 2.34 38.11
CA GLU A 334 7.08 1.09 37.73
C GLU A 334 7.67 0.50 36.44
N PHE A 335 7.99 1.38 35.47
CA PHE A 335 8.70 1.01 34.25
C PHE A 335 10.07 0.37 34.54
N ASN A 336 10.91 1.01 35.37
CA ASN A 336 12.21 0.45 35.77
C ASN A 336 12.04 -0.92 36.43
N ASP A 337 11.14 -1.02 37.41
CA ASP A 337 11.01 -2.21 38.24
C ASP A 337 10.50 -3.41 37.40
N ALA A 338 9.60 -3.17 36.45
CA ALA A 338 9.12 -4.16 35.49
C ALA A 338 10.22 -4.65 34.53
N ILE A 339 11.02 -3.75 33.92
CA ILE A 339 12.08 -4.19 33.02
C ILE A 339 13.23 -4.88 33.76
N GLN A 340 13.52 -4.50 35.01
CA GLN A 340 14.51 -5.19 35.83
C GLN A 340 14.08 -6.63 36.14
N SER A 341 12.82 -6.86 36.56
CA SER A 341 12.31 -8.23 36.78
C SER A 341 12.39 -9.07 35.51
N ALA A 342 11.88 -8.53 34.39
CA ALA A 342 11.89 -9.25 33.11
C ALA A 342 13.32 -9.55 32.60
N CYS A 343 14.29 -8.65 32.79
CA CYS A 343 15.69 -8.88 32.46
C CYS A 343 16.34 -9.94 33.37
N LEU A 344 16.01 -9.99 34.66
CA LEU A 344 16.48 -11.02 35.58
C LEU A 344 15.91 -12.40 35.20
N GLU A 345 14.59 -12.49 34.98
CA GLU A 345 13.90 -13.71 34.56
C GLU A 345 14.49 -14.28 33.26
N ALA A 346 14.68 -13.44 32.24
CA ALA A 346 15.25 -13.82 30.94
C ALA A 346 16.69 -14.36 31.03
N ASN A 347 17.45 -13.97 32.07
CA ASN A 347 18.84 -14.39 32.29
C ASN A 347 18.99 -15.61 33.21
N THR A 348 17.88 -16.20 33.70
CA THR A 348 17.88 -17.40 34.55
C THR A 348 18.71 -18.55 33.93
N PRO A 349 19.59 -19.24 34.70
CA PRO A 349 20.54 -20.23 34.16
C PRO A 349 19.91 -21.32 33.28
N THR A 350 18.71 -21.79 33.62
CA THR A 350 17.95 -22.80 32.88
C THR A 350 17.60 -22.38 31.45
N ILE A 351 17.40 -21.09 31.20
CA ILE A 351 17.14 -20.52 29.87
C ILE A 351 18.47 -20.30 29.14
N ARG A 352 19.48 -19.77 29.84
CA ARG A 352 20.84 -19.57 29.30
C ARG A 352 21.42 -20.86 28.74
N ALA A 353 21.33 -21.97 29.47
CA ALA A 353 21.82 -23.28 29.02
C ALA A 353 21.18 -23.73 27.68
N LYS A 354 19.86 -23.59 27.53
CA LYS A 354 19.13 -23.92 26.29
C LYS A 354 19.53 -22.98 25.13
N LYS A 355 19.83 -21.71 25.42
CA LYS A 355 20.29 -20.70 24.45
C LYS A 355 21.72 -20.99 23.96
N GLU A 356 22.61 -21.41 24.86
CA GLU A 356 23.98 -21.87 24.58
C GLU A 356 23.97 -23.14 23.69
N GLN A 357 23.12 -24.11 24.04
CA GLN A 357 23.02 -25.39 23.33
C GLN A 357 22.50 -25.24 21.89
N ARG A 358 21.48 -24.38 21.67
CA ARG A 358 21.02 -24.01 20.32
C ARG A 358 22.07 -23.26 19.50
N ARG A 359 22.89 -22.40 20.13
CA ARG A 359 23.96 -21.68 19.42
C ARG A 359 25.03 -22.61 18.86
N LYS A 360 25.38 -23.70 19.57
CA LYS A 360 26.34 -24.70 19.07
C LYS A 360 25.82 -25.45 17.83
N GLN A 361 24.59 -25.95 17.88
CA GLN A 361 23.96 -26.66 16.74
C GLN A 361 23.90 -25.81 15.43
N VAL A 362 23.83 -24.48 15.54
CA VAL A 362 23.83 -23.56 14.39
C VAL A 362 25.25 -23.16 13.95
N ALA A 363 26.28 -23.37 14.78
CA ALA A 363 27.68 -23.17 14.41
C ALA A 363 28.23 -24.36 13.60
N ASP A 364 27.87 -25.58 14.00
CA ASP A 364 28.37 -26.84 13.39
C ASP A 364 27.81 -27.11 11.96
N THR A 365 26.96 -26.22 11.44
CA THR A 365 26.23 -26.38 10.16
C THR A 365 26.62 -25.38 9.07
N LYS A 366 27.77 -24.67 9.20
CA LYS A 366 28.34 -23.83 8.14
C LYS A 366 29.77 -24.26 7.73
N PRO A 367 30.07 -24.42 6.43
CA PRO A 367 31.43 -24.66 5.97
C PRO A 367 32.29 -23.38 6.08
N SER A 368 33.58 -23.54 6.42
CA SER A 368 34.53 -22.43 6.57
C SER A 368 35.11 -21.97 5.22
N PRO A 369 35.28 -20.66 4.97
CA PRO A 369 36.04 -20.16 3.83
C PRO A 369 37.56 -20.26 4.06
N GLU A 370 38.32 -20.50 2.98
CA GLU A 370 39.78 -20.62 3.04
C GLU A 370 40.50 -19.27 3.26
N LYS A 371 41.70 -19.33 3.85
CA LYS A 371 42.51 -18.16 4.19
C LYS A 371 43.47 -17.78 3.04
N GLY A 372 43.15 -16.72 2.31
CA GLY A 372 44.12 -16.04 1.45
C GLY A 372 45.28 -15.47 2.28
N LYS A 373 46.52 -15.78 1.90
CA LYS A 373 47.73 -15.19 2.50
C LYS A 373 48.01 -13.82 1.85
N GLY A 374 48.35 -12.82 2.66
CA GLY A 374 48.83 -11.53 2.17
C GLY A 374 50.27 -11.60 1.65
N ILE A 375 50.63 -10.69 0.74
CA ILE A 375 52.00 -10.47 0.26
C ILE A 375 52.29 -8.96 0.29
N VAL A 376 53.53 -8.60 0.65
CA VAL A 376 54.02 -7.22 0.79
C VAL A 376 54.75 -6.77 -0.49
N THR A 377 54.78 -5.46 -0.72
CA THR A 377 55.39 -4.76 -1.88
C THR A 377 56.89 -4.99 -2.05
N ALA A 378 57.36 -5.22 -3.30
CA ALA A 378 58.67 -4.76 -3.79
C ALA A 378 58.78 -4.77 -5.34
N ASN A 379 59.63 -3.89 -5.87
CA ASN A 379 59.82 -3.53 -7.28
C ASN A 379 60.47 -4.60 -8.20
N GLY A 380 60.18 -4.52 -9.51
CA GLY A 380 61.23 -4.52 -10.56
C GLY A 380 61.26 -5.66 -11.60
N GLY A 381 61.78 -5.38 -12.81
CA GLY A 381 62.52 -6.38 -13.60
C GLY A 381 61.89 -7.00 -14.88
N HIS A 382 61.58 -6.20 -15.89
CA HIS A 382 61.60 -6.50 -17.35
C HIS A 382 61.79 -7.93 -17.94
N THR A 383 60.94 -8.27 -18.94
CA THR A 383 61.13 -9.24 -20.07
C THR A 383 61.11 -10.76 -19.73
N ARG A 384 60.75 -11.70 -20.63
CA ARG A 384 60.64 -11.73 -22.12
C ARG A 384 59.53 -12.73 -22.60
N LYS A 385 59.12 -12.67 -23.88
CA LYS A 385 58.17 -13.60 -24.60
C LYS A 385 58.85 -14.94 -25.01
N PRO A 386 58.19 -15.98 -25.61
CA PRO A 386 56.79 -16.15 -26.09
C PRO A 386 56.07 -17.48 -25.68
N ALA A 387 54.85 -17.73 -26.22
CA ALA A 387 54.09 -19.00 -26.19
C ALA A 387 54.39 -19.90 -27.44
N PRO A 388 53.74 -21.08 -27.72
CA PRO A 388 52.31 -21.16 -28.11
C PRO A 388 51.49 -22.49 -27.91
N THR A 389 50.15 -22.37 -28.06
CA THR A 389 49.15 -23.34 -28.65
C THR A 389 49.02 -24.84 -28.26
N ARG A 390 47.78 -25.26 -27.90
CA ARG A 390 47.07 -26.41 -28.55
C ARG A 390 45.53 -26.48 -28.26
N PRO A 391 44.67 -26.80 -29.26
CA PRO A 391 43.27 -27.30 -29.12
C PRO A 391 43.14 -28.78 -29.65
N PRO A 392 41.96 -29.44 -29.83
CA PRO A 392 40.54 -29.05 -29.62
C PRO A 392 39.70 -30.08 -28.78
N GLN A 393 38.38 -30.12 -29.00
CA GLN A 393 37.31 -30.79 -28.19
C GLN A 393 36.93 -32.22 -28.65
N VAL A 394 35.97 -32.89 -27.95
CA VAL A 394 34.62 -33.34 -28.45
C VAL A 394 34.03 -34.58 -27.69
N ALA A 395 32.74 -34.50 -27.27
CA ALA A 395 31.77 -35.61 -26.99
C ALA A 395 32.02 -36.61 -25.80
N ARG A 396 31.06 -37.40 -25.26
CA ARG A 396 29.56 -37.51 -25.30
C ARG A 396 29.04 -38.45 -24.16
N GLN A 397 27.75 -38.30 -23.76
CA GLN A 397 26.83 -39.36 -23.24
C GLN A 397 27.23 -40.10 -21.90
N VAL A 398 26.43 -40.92 -21.18
CA VAL A 398 24.97 -41.05 -20.86
C VAL A 398 24.83 -41.84 -19.52
N SER A 399 23.70 -41.73 -18.81
CA SER A 399 23.31 -42.44 -17.55
C SER A 399 23.05 -43.98 -17.75
N PRO A 400 22.62 -44.84 -16.78
CA PRO A 400 22.04 -44.59 -15.44
C PRO A 400 22.38 -45.65 -14.32
N ALA A 401 21.53 -45.70 -13.26
CA ALA A 401 21.13 -46.87 -12.43
C ALA A 401 21.43 -46.84 -10.89
N THR A 402 20.56 -47.51 -10.12
CA THR A 402 20.53 -47.64 -8.64
C THR A 402 20.76 -49.09 -8.17
N PRO A 403 21.08 -49.32 -6.89
CA PRO A 403 20.44 -50.42 -6.14
C PRO A 403 20.05 -50.06 -4.67
N LYS A 404 19.67 -51.06 -3.85
CA LYS A 404 18.97 -50.93 -2.54
C LYS A 404 19.64 -51.69 -1.36
N SER A 405 19.27 -51.26 -0.14
CA SER A 405 18.88 -52.05 1.07
C SER A 405 19.86 -52.91 1.91
N GLU A 406 19.41 -53.20 3.16
CA GLU A 406 19.82 -54.27 4.13
C GLU A 406 21.00 -53.96 5.12
N ILE A 407 21.04 -54.39 6.42
CA ILE A 407 20.09 -55.12 7.32
C ILE A 407 20.43 -54.98 8.85
N VAL A 408 19.40 -55.00 9.76
CA VAL A 408 19.45 -55.27 11.25
C VAL A 408 20.26 -54.22 12.11
N SER A 409 20.27 -54.02 13.46
CA SER A 409 19.82 -54.64 14.77
C SER A 409 19.56 -53.52 15.84
N GLU A 410 19.16 -53.65 17.13
CA GLU A 410 18.39 -54.60 18.01
C GLU A 410 18.14 -53.97 19.43
N ILE A 411 17.40 -54.67 20.34
CA ILE A 411 17.43 -54.69 21.85
C ILE A 411 17.55 -53.34 22.65
N SER A 412 16.73 -52.98 23.66
CA SER A 412 15.51 -53.56 24.28
C SER A 412 14.79 -52.53 25.20
N SER A 413 13.58 -52.85 25.68
CA SER A 413 12.74 -52.02 26.58
C SER A 413 12.50 -52.66 27.96
N PRO A 414 11.84 -51.95 28.91
CA PRO A 414 10.87 -52.56 29.83
C PRO A 414 9.44 -51.98 29.66
N ARG A 415 8.44 -52.52 30.39
CA ARG A 415 6.98 -52.40 30.07
C ARG A 415 6.08 -51.83 31.21
N LEU A 416 4.88 -51.42 30.77
CA LEU A 416 3.57 -51.20 31.45
C LEU A 416 3.13 -52.35 32.41
N PRO A 417 2.06 -52.29 33.27
CA PRO A 417 0.66 -51.80 33.01
C PRO A 417 -0.16 -51.33 34.27
N PRO A 418 -1.53 -51.45 34.41
CA PRO A 418 -2.68 -51.13 33.54
C PRO A 418 -3.85 -50.27 34.16
N VAL A 419 -4.57 -49.52 33.30
CA VAL A 419 -6.06 -49.36 33.15
C VAL A 419 -7.03 -49.20 34.36
N THR A 420 -7.86 -48.13 34.36
CA THR A 420 -9.36 -48.18 34.53
C THR A 420 -10.11 -46.83 34.31
N ARG A 421 -11.45 -46.89 34.13
CA ARG A 421 -12.50 -45.83 34.15
C ARG A 421 -13.62 -46.35 35.11
N PRO A 422 -14.51 -45.56 35.78
CA PRO A 422 -15.46 -44.62 35.13
C PRO A 422 -16.11 -43.46 35.98
N ARG A 423 -17.02 -42.71 35.31
CA ARG A 423 -18.26 -42.01 35.79
C ARG A 423 -18.29 -41.05 37.03
N SER A 424 -18.73 -39.82 36.73
CA SER A 424 -19.65 -38.88 37.44
C SER A 424 -20.24 -39.23 38.83
N ILE A 425 -20.33 -38.23 39.74
CA ILE A 425 -21.57 -37.66 40.33
C ILE A 425 -21.30 -36.41 41.23
N SER A 426 -22.37 -35.71 41.60
CA SER A 426 -22.55 -34.34 42.14
C SER A 426 -22.06 -33.96 43.57
N HIS A 427 -22.15 -32.64 43.83
CA HIS A 427 -22.62 -31.95 45.07
C HIS A 427 -21.65 -31.58 46.24
N VAL A 428 -21.45 -30.24 46.37
CA VAL A 428 -21.80 -29.36 47.52
C VAL A 428 -20.99 -29.44 48.85
N PRO A 429 -20.74 -28.30 49.57
CA PRO A 429 -19.76 -28.23 50.67
C PRO A 429 -20.31 -27.89 52.07
N PRO A 430 -19.45 -27.93 53.10
CA PRO A 430 -19.47 -27.04 54.29
C PRO A 430 -18.46 -25.85 54.13
N LYS A 431 -18.57 -24.64 54.72
CA LYS A 431 -18.94 -24.20 56.10
C LYS A 431 -17.95 -24.69 57.17
N GLN A 432 -17.52 -23.98 58.22
CA GLN A 432 -17.61 -22.60 58.78
C GLN A 432 -16.34 -22.45 59.69
N GLY A 433 -15.90 -21.31 60.27
CA GLY A 433 -16.37 -19.92 60.38
C GLY A 433 -15.16 -19.00 60.76
N ASP A 434 -15.25 -17.65 60.81
CA ASP A 434 -16.09 -16.82 61.71
C ASP A 434 -15.53 -16.93 63.17
N LYS A 435 -14.99 -15.91 63.87
CA LYS A 435 -15.39 -14.48 63.98
C LYS A 435 -14.28 -13.51 64.45
N ASP A 436 -14.55 -12.22 64.28
CA ASP A 436 -13.78 -11.05 64.75
C ASP A 436 -14.08 -10.60 66.19
N ALA A 437 -13.35 -9.56 66.64
CA ALA A 437 -13.77 -8.64 67.68
C ALA A 437 -13.12 -7.25 67.46
N LYS A 438 -13.80 -6.10 67.46
CA LYS A 438 -15.21 -5.66 67.41
C LYS A 438 -15.18 -4.35 66.60
N GLY A 439 -16.18 -3.84 65.87
CA GLY A 439 -17.63 -4.03 65.77
C GLY A 439 -18.20 -2.69 65.27
N ASN A 440 -19.42 -2.54 64.75
CA ASN A 440 -20.53 -3.47 64.60
C ASN A 440 -21.28 -3.23 63.26
N PRO A 441 -22.09 -4.19 62.79
CA PRO A 441 -22.66 -4.20 61.43
C PRO A 441 -24.11 -3.67 61.38
N LEU A 442 -24.67 -3.57 60.16
CA LEU A 442 -26.11 -3.75 59.94
C LEU A 442 -26.42 -4.44 58.60
N LEU A 443 -26.87 -5.70 58.73
CA LEU A 443 -27.78 -6.52 57.90
C LEU A 443 -27.91 -6.37 56.37
N VAL A 444 -28.17 -7.54 55.76
CA VAL A 444 -28.55 -7.75 54.36
C VAL A 444 -30.08 -7.94 54.26
N ASP A 445 -30.61 -7.68 53.06
CA ASP A 445 -31.73 -8.40 52.42
C ASP A 445 -33.18 -7.89 52.53
N SER A 446 -33.85 -7.99 51.37
CA SER A 446 -35.27 -8.31 51.15
C SER A 446 -36.40 -7.26 51.20
N THR A 447 -37.22 -7.36 50.15
CA THR A 447 -38.69 -7.12 50.05
C THR A 447 -39.27 -5.79 49.51
N ARG A 448 -40.41 -5.97 48.81
CA ARG A 448 -41.45 -5.02 48.33
C ARG A 448 -41.04 -4.13 47.13
N ARG A 449 -41.75 -4.09 46.00
CA ARG A 449 -43.21 -3.99 45.65
C ARG A 449 -43.80 -2.58 45.80
N LEU A 450 -44.65 -2.25 44.81
CA LEU A 450 -45.42 -1.02 44.58
C LEU A 450 -44.54 0.14 44.06
N SER A 451 -44.76 0.78 42.89
CA SER A 451 -45.94 1.11 42.05
C SER A 451 -46.72 2.34 42.47
N LEU A 452 -47.22 3.09 41.48
CA LEU A 452 -47.83 4.44 41.56
C LEU A 452 -46.79 5.57 41.71
N GLY A 453 -46.99 6.77 41.15
CA GLY A 453 -48.03 7.19 40.20
C GLY A 453 -48.29 8.70 40.22
N GLY A 454 -48.28 9.34 39.04
CA GLY A 454 -48.51 10.79 38.85
C GLY A 454 -47.24 11.66 38.92
N GLY A 455 -47.25 12.90 38.42
CA GLY A 455 -48.30 13.59 37.64
C GLY A 455 -48.27 15.12 37.79
N ARG A 456 -48.55 15.86 36.70
CA ARG A 456 -48.47 17.34 36.53
C ARG A 456 -47.02 17.87 36.50
N GLN A 457 -46.64 18.89 35.71
CA GLN A 457 -47.24 20.17 35.25
C GLN A 457 -47.35 21.27 36.33
N GLY A 458 -46.95 22.49 35.93
CA GLY A 458 -47.08 23.73 36.72
C GLY A 458 -45.74 24.44 36.92
N GLY A 459 -45.71 25.77 36.74
CA GLY A 459 -44.52 26.60 36.91
C GLY A 459 -44.85 28.01 37.41
N GLY A 460 -43.84 28.87 37.51
CA GLY A 460 -43.90 30.24 38.03
C GLY A 460 -43.01 30.45 39.27
N GLY A 461 -42.44 31.63 39.55
CA GLY A 461 -42.46 32.89 38.78
C GLY A 461 -41.81 34.07 39.55
N GLY A 462 -41.77 35.27 38.94
CA GLY A 462 -41.29 36.56 39.52
C GLY A 462 -39.82 36.90 39.19
N ALA A 463 -39.40 38.06 38.64
CA ALA A 463 -39.83 39.48 38.71
C ALA A 463 -39.59 40.12 40.10
N ARG A 464 -38.79 41.20 40.29
CA ARG A 464 -38.75 42.61 39.77
C ARG A 464 -37.35 43.21 40.10
N GLU A 465 -36.85 44.42 39.79
CA GLU A 465 -37.08 45.62 38.92
C GLU A 465 -35.75 46.45 39.00
N ARG A 466 -35.41 47.52 38.25
CA ARG A 466 -36.08 48.34 37.21
C ARG A 466 -35.09 48.57 36.02
N ALA A 467 -34.81 49.71 35.35
CA ALA A 467 -35.17 51.15 35.40
C ALA A 467 -35.35 51.72 33.96
N GLN A 468 -35.05 53.00 33.68
CA GLN A 468 -35.23 53.65 32.37
C GLN A 468 -34.14 54.67 32.04
N THR A 469 -33.89 54.88 30.73
CA THR A 469 -34.00 56.22 30.10
C THR A 469 -34.35 56.09 28.62
N ASP A 470 -35.34 56.84 28.15
CA ASP A 470 -35.86 56.83 26.78
C ASP A 470 -35.42 58.07 25.98
N VAL A 471 -35.17 57.92 24.67
CA VAL A 471 -35.39 58.96 23.64
C VAL A 471 -35.94 58.28 22.38
N GLN A 472 -36.96 58.88 21.74
CA GLN A 472 -37.65 58.37 20.54
C GLN A 472 -37.31 59.21 19.28
N VAL A 473 -38.16 59.08 18.24
CA VAL A 473 -38.32 59.95 17.03
C VAL A 473 -37.43 59.56 15.83
N ALA A 474 -37.94 59.37 14.59
CA ALA A 474 -39.31 59.12 14.11
C ALA A 474 -39.35 58.60 12.64
N GLU A 475 -40.49 58.00 12.27
CA GLU A 475 -41.25 58.02 10.99
C GLU A 475 -40.59 57.96 9.58
N GLY A 476 -41.26 57.21 8.68
CA GLY A 476 -41.14 57.32 7.21
C GLY A 476 -40.10 56.37 6.55
N VAL A 477 -40.25 55.89 5.31
CA VAL A 477 -41.28 56.07 4.27
C VAL A 477 -41.40 54.79 3.42
N THR A 478 -42.58 54.52 2.83
CA THR A 478 -42.81 53.62 1.67
C THR A 478 -43.73 54.34 0.67
N PRO A 479 -44.01 53.86 -0.58
CA PRO A 479 -43.56 52.65 -1.28
C PRO A 479 -43.13 52.86 -2.77
N SER A 480 -42.72 51.79 -3.46
CA SER A 480 -43.01 51.50 -4.89
C SER A 480 -42.46 50.11 -5.26
N THR A 481 -43.05 49.15 -6.01
CA THR A 481 -44.16 49.05 -7.01
C THR A 481 -43.80 49.21 -8.50
N SER A 482 -43.20 48.18 -9.10
CA SER A 482 -43.53 47.59 -10.43
C SER A 482 -42.69 46.31 -10.62
N ALA A 483 -43.15 45.13 -11.04
CA ALA A 483 -44.29 44.63 -11.82
C ALA A 483 -44.07 44.52 -13.34
N LEU A 484 -44.24 43.28 -13.85
CA LEU A 484 -44.29 42.70 -15.23
C LEU A 484 -43.42 41.40 -15.19
N SER A 485 -43.90 40.16 -15.24
CA SER A 485 -44.84 39.45 -16.15
C SER A 485 -44.20 39.09 -17.52
N ALA A 486 -44.46 37.94 -18.16
CA ALA A 486 -45.49 36.91 -17.87
C ALA A 486 -45.18 35.49 -18.44
N THR A 487 -45.68 34.47 -17.72
CA THR A 487 -46.41 33.26 -18.17
C THR A 487 -46.14 32.57 -19.52
N SER A 488 -45.88 31.24 -19.45
CA SER A 488 -46.88 30.17 -19.71
C SER A 488 -46.26 28.81 -19.31
N GLU A 489 -46.83 27.86 -18.57
CA GLU A 489 -48.20 27.32 -18.40
C GLU A 489 -48.75 26.47 -19.57
N LEU A 490 -48.80 25.14 -19.38
CA LEU A 490 -50.02 24.36 -19.05
C LEU A 490 -49.56 22.98 -18.51
N GLN A 491 -49.78 22.65 -17.23
CA GLN A 491 -50.97 21.95 -16.67
C GLN A 491 -51.29 20.62 -17.38
N SER A 492 -51.36 19.47 -16.70
CA SER A 492 -52.48 19.05 -15.83
C SER A 492 -52.37 17.53 -15.50
N LYS A 493 -53.13 16.82 -14.63
CA LYS A 493 -53.99 17.02 -13.41
C LYS A 493 -54.31 15.58 -12.86
N GLN A 494 -54.64 15.29 -11.60
CA GLN A 494 -54.79 16.10 -10.37
C GLN A 494 -54.34 15.37 -9.07
N ALA A 495 -55.24 14.96 -8.16
CA ALA A 495 -54.96 14.52 -6.78
C ALA A 495 -55.92 13.42 -6.24
N LEU A 496 -55.39 12.52 -5.37
CA LEU A 496 -55.79 12.12 -3.98
C LEU A 496 -57.25 12.34 -3.45
N PRO A 497 -57.69 11.74 -2.30
CA PRO A 497 -57.08 10.70 -1.41
C PRO A 497 -58.09 9.60 -0.89
N LEU A 498 -57.68 8.86 0.17
CA LEU A 498 -58.47 8.15 1.22
C LEU A 498 -58.82 6.65 1.04
N GLY A 499 -58.75 5.93 2.18
CA GLY A 499 -59.46 4.67 2.50
C GLY A 499 -60.32 4.87 3.76
N PRO A 500 -60.56 3.90 4.67
CA PRO A 500 -60.13 2.48 4.71
C PRO A 500 -61.32 1.51 5.01
N VAL A 501 -61.06 0.41 5.75
CA VAL A 501 -61.96 -0.49 6.54
C VAL A 501 -62.15 -1.94 6.04
N ASP A 502 -61.70 -2.86 6.91
CA ASP A 502 -62.11 -4.23 7.29
C ASP A 502 -62.93 -5.13 6.34
N GLY A 503 -62.52 -6.41 6.29
CA GLY A 503 -63.23 -7.50 5.61
C GLY A 503 -64.00 -8.44 6.56
N GLN A 504 -64.45 -9.59 6.04
CA GLN A 504 -65.01 -10.68 6.85
C GLN A 504 -64.79 -12.05 6.19
N LEU A 505 -65.04 -13.12 6.97
CA LEU A 505 -64.82 -14.53 6.63
C LEU A 505 -66.14 -15.26 6.30
N GLU A 506 -65.98 -16.54 5.93
CA GLU A 506 -66.88 -17.65 6.28
C GLU A 506 -68.12 -17.95 5.39
N LYS A 507 -68.01 -19.02 4.57
CA LYS A 507 -68.82 -20.27 4.58
C LYS A 507 -68.70 -20.96 3.20
N GLU A 508 -68.43 -22.25 3.00
CA GLU A 508 -68.73 -23.53 3.69
C GLU A 508 -69.77 -24.38 2.90
N ARG A 509 -69.57 -25.71 2.95
CA ARG A 509 -70.44 -26.83 2.49
C ARG A 509 -70.49 -27.12 0.97
N GLY A 510 -70.46 -28.40 0.54
CA GLY A 510 -70.17 -29.62 1.33
C GLY A 510 -70.63 -30.94 0.68
N GLY A 511 -70.10 -32.06 1.20
CA GLY A 511 -70.49 -33.45 0.87
C GLY A 511 -69.50 -34.18 -0.06
N GLY A 512 -69.27 -35.50 0.06
CA GLY A 512 -69.65 -36.41 1.15
C GLY A 512 -69.62 -37.91 0.77
N SER A 513 -69.24 -38.78 1.72
CA SER A 513 -69.27 -40.27 1.66
C SER A 513 -68.28 -40.97 0.69
N SER A 514 -67.82 -42.23 0.90
CA SER A 514 -67.68 -43.06 2.13
C SER A 514 -66.86 -44.37 1.88
N GLN A 515 -66.49 -45.05 2.98
CA GLN A 515 -66.00 -46.45 3.09
C GLN A 515 -64.49 -46.75 2.85
N GLY A 516 -63.98 -47.73 3.61
CA GLY A 516 -62.69 -48.44 3.47
C GLY A 516 -62.94 -49.96 3.35
N PRO A 517 -62.10 -50.90 3.87
CA PRO A 517 -60.99 -50.72 4.82
C PRO A 517 -59.71 -51.59 4.56
N THR A 518 -58.72 -51.48 5.47
CA THR A 518 -57.66 -52.48 5.84
C THR A 518 -56.76 -53.14 4.77
N ALA A 519 -55.44 -52.88 4.83
CA ALA A 519 -54.40 -53.85 5.26
C ALA A 519 -52.94 -53.35 4.98
N THR A 520 -52.01 -53.67 5.88
CA THR A 520 -50.54 -53.48 5.76
C THR A 520 -49.83 -54.84 6.03
N PRO A 521 -48.49 -55.01 5.97
CA PRO A 521 -47.40 -54.12 5.53
C PRO A 521 -46.41 -54.77 4.51
N THR A 522 -45.45 -54.00 3.97
CA THR A 522 -44.00 -54.31 4.00
C THR A 522 -43.16 -53.13 3.46
N SER A 523 -41.85 -53.11 3.73
CA SER A 523 -40.93 -52.02 3.40
C SER A 523 -39.87 -52.44 2.38
N THR A 524 -39.40 -51.50 1.57
CA THR A 524 -38.10 -51.60 0.87
C THR A 524 -37.51 -50.21 0.70
N SER A 525 -36.30 -50.00 1.24
CA SER A 525 -35.36 -48.89 1.02
C SER A 525 -35.91 -47.58 0.40
N ALA A 526 -36.10 -46.56 1.23
CA ALA A 526 -36.12 -45.17 0.78
C ALA A 526 -34.72 -44.76 0.26
N PRO A 527 -34.61 -43.74 -0.64
CA PRO A 527 -33.34 -43.08 -0.89
C PRO A 527 -32.83 -42.38 0.38
N GLU A 528 -31.52 -42.21 0.47
CA GLU A 528 -30.81 -41.71 1.65
C GLU A 528 -31.28 -40.28 2.02
N GLU A 529 -31.93 -40.13 3.18
CA GLU A 529 -32.44 -38.84 3.64
C GLU A 529 -31.28 -37.91 4.01
N LEU A 530 -31.05 -36.89 3.17
CA LEU A 530 -30.22 -35.75 3.55
C LEU A 530 -30.79 -35.10 4.82
N PRO A 531 -29.94 -34.72 5.80
CA PRO A 531 -30.39 -34.06 7.03
C PRO A 531 -31.13 -32.77 6.70
N ALA A 532 -32.03 -32.35 7.61
CA ALA A 532 -33.02 -31.29 7.40
C ALA A 532 -32.42 -29.94 6.94
N ALA A 533 -32.22 -29.81 5.63
CA ALA A 533 -31.63 -28.64 5.00
C ALA A 533 -32.61 -27.47 5.02
N VAL A 534 -32.13 -26.28 5.40
CA VAL A 534 -32.96 -25.09 5.27
C VAL A 534 -33.02 -24.68 3.80
N ARG A 535 -34.25 -24.54 3.28
CA ARG A 535 -34.53 -24.38 1.85
C ARG A 535 -35.34 -23.12 1.57
N PHE A 536 -34.83 -22.30 0.66
CA PHE A 536 -35.60 -21.30 -0.07
C PHE A 536 -36.24 -21.92 -1.30
N VAL A 537 -37.46 -21.50 -1.62
CA VAL A 537 -38.21 -21.89 -2.81
C VAL A 537 -38.82 -20.61 -3.37
N ASP A 538 -38.71 -20.37 -4.68
CA ASP A 538 -39.35 -19.23 -5.33
C ASP A 538 -40.88 -19.37 -5.36
N ALA A 539 -41.59 -18.28 -5.66
CA ALA A 539 -43.05 -18.28 -5.70
C ALA A 539 -43.67 -19.25 -6.73
N SER A 540 -42.88 -19.70 -7.71
CA SER A 540 -43.28 -20.63 -8.77
C SER A 540 -42.98 -22.10 -8.44
N GLY A 541 -42.14 -22.38 -7.44
CA GLY A 541 -41.65 -23.73 -7.12
C GLY A 541 -40.60 -24.30 -8.09
N PHE A 542 -40.06 -23.49 -9.01
CA PHE A 542 -39.10 -23.92 -10.02
C PHE A 542 -37.65 -23.61 -9.68
N PHE A 543 -37.39 -22.64 -8.80
CA PHE A 543 -36.04 -22.29 -8.36
C PHE A 543 -35.92 -22.45 -6.84
N THR A 544 -35.01 -23.32 -6.39
CA THR A 544 -34.80 -23.58 -4.96
C THR A 544 -33.33 -23.50 -4.57
N VAL A 545 -33.06 -23.00 -3.37
CA VAL A 545 -31.71 -22.84 -2.83
C VAL A 545 -31.68 -23.46 -1.43
N SER A 546 -30.82 -24.43 -1.21
CA SER A 546 -30.63 -25.10 0.07
C SER A 546 -29.26 -24.74 0.65
N GLY A 547 -29.25 -24.20 1.87
CA GLY A 547 -28.03 -23.87 2.60
C GLY A 547 -27.63 -24.98 3.57
N PHE A 548 -26.34 -25.31 3.59
CA PHE A 548 -25.73 -26.29 4.49
C PHE A 548 -24.49 -25.63 5.15
N PRO A 549 -24.66 -24.82 6.22
CA PRO A 549 -23.56 -24.06 6.81
C PRO A 549 -22.46 -24.94 7.40
N SER A 550 -22.84 -26.05 8.04
CA SER A 550 -21.92 -27.03 8.65
C SER A 550 -20.98 -27.65 7.61
N ASP A 551 -21.52 -28.02 6.45
CA ASP A 551 -20.78 -28.62 5.32
C ASP A 551 -20.16 -27.58 4.38
N ARG A 552 -20.39 -26.29 4.70
CA ARG A 552 -20.04 -25.07 3.94
C ARG A 552 -20.42 -25.15 2.46
N LEU A 553 -21.65 -25.60 2.22
CA LEU A 553 -22.19 -25.91 0.89
C LEU A 553 -23.50 -25.14 0.65
N VAL A 554 -23.70 -24.66 -0.57
CA VAL A 554 -25.01 -24.20 -1.07
C VAL A 554 -25.37 -25.03 -2.29
N VAL A 555 -26.60 -25.54 -2.34
CA VAL A 555 -27.13 -26.27 -3.51
C VAL A 555 -28.24 -25.44 -4.14
N VAL A 556 -28.10 -25.15 -5.43
CA VAL A 556 -29.07 -24.35 -6.20
C VAL A 556 -29.67 -25.22 -7.29
N GLU A 557 -30.98 -25.37 -7.26
CA GLU A 557 -31.76 -26.17 -8.21
C GLU A 557 -32.66 -25.26 -9.04
N ASN A 558 -32.47 -25.26 -10.36
CA ASN A 558 -33.27 -24.52 -11.33
C ASN A 558 -34.00 -25.51 -12.25
N ARG A 559 -35.28 -25.78 -11.96
CA ARG A 559 -36.17 -26.64 -12.77
C ARG A 559 -36.88 -25.88 -13.91
N SER A 560 -36.59 -24.60 -14.10
CA SER A 560 -37.20 -23.82 -15.18
C SER A 560 -36.47 -24.02 -16.51
N GLN A 561 -37.15 -23.66 -17.61
CA GLN A 561 -36.60 -23.61 -18.97
C GLN A 561 -35.75 -22.34 -19.23
N HIS A 562 -35.43 -21.56 -18.20
CA HIS A 562 -34.71 -20.28 -18.32
C HIS A 562 -33.54 -20.19 -17.34
N THR A 563 -32.52 -19.40 -17.68
CA THR A 563 -31.41 -19.09 -16.77
C THR A 563 -31.90 -18.20 -15.64
N TYR A 564 -31.78 -18.66 -14.39
CA TYR A 564 -32.03 -17.86 -13.19
C TYR A 564 -30.73 -17.27 -12.65
N ALA A 565 -30.82 -16.34 -11.69
CA ALA A 565 -29.66 -15.80 -10.99
C ALA A 565 -29.85 -15.83 -9.47
N VAL A 566 -28.84 -16.33 -8.76
CA VAL A 566 -28.59 -15.96 -7.36
C VAL A 566 -28.08 -14.52 -7.41
N HIS A 567 -28.89 -13.54 -7.01
CA HIS A 567 -28.62 -12.12 -7.26
C HIS A 567 -28.95 -11.25 -6.03
N PRO A 568 -28.04 -10.35 -5.57
CA PRO A 568 -28.20 -9.59 -4.32
C PRO A 568 -29.48 -8.74 -4.20
N ALA A 569 -30.07 -8.30 -5.32
CA ALA A 569 -31.31 -7.52 -5.30
C ALA A 569 -32.58 -8.37 -5.06
N TRP A 570 -32.51 -9.71 -5.08
CA TRP A 570 -33.65 -10.58 -4.86
C TRP A 570 -33.97 -10.70 -3.36
N LYS A 571 -34.84 -9.81 -2.86
CA LYS A 571 -35.13 -9.60 -1.43
C LYS A 571 -35.62 -10.84 -0.69
N GLU A 572 -36.22 -11.80 -1.37
CA GLU A 572 -36.75 -13.04 -0.80
C GLU A 572 -35.61 -14.02 -0.55
N LEU A 573 -34.76 -14.21 -1.58
CA LEU A 573 -33.53 -15.00 -1.48
C LEU A 573 -32.53 -14.39 -0.50
N GLN A 574 -32.40 -13.05 -0.49
CA GLN A 574 -31.54 -12.33 0.45
C GLN A 574 -31.97 -12.54 1.91
N ARG A 575 -33.29 -12.60 2.17
CA ARG A 575 -33.81 -12.94 3.50
C ARG A 575 -33.53 -14.40 3.88
N ALA A 576 -33.56 -15.33 2.93
CA ALA A 576 -33.17 -16.71 3.18
C ALA A 576 -31.68 -16.84 3.53
N PHE A 577 -30.79 -16.10 2.86
CA PHE A 577 -29.36 -16.06 3.19
C PHE A 577 -29.06 -15.45 4.57
N VAL A 578 -29.72 -14.34 4.93
CA VAL A 578 -29.46 -13.63 6.20
C VAL A 578 -30.12 -14.28 7.42
N ALA A 579 -31.33 -14.84 7.27
CA ALA A 579 -32.15 -15.30 8.40
C ALA A 579 -32.72 -16.72 8.24
N GLY A 580 -32.68 -17.29 7.04
CA GLY A 580 -33.16 -18.65 6.77
C GLY A 580 -32.10 -19.69 7.12
N PHE A 581 -31.03 -19.76 6.32
CA PHE A 581 -30.11 -20.91 6.23
C PHE A 581 -29.30 -21.26 7.48
N GLU A 582 -29.50 -20.55 8.61
CA GLU A 582 -28.45 -20.21 9.58
C GLU A 582 -27.29 -19.46 8.89
N ARG A 583 -26.51 -18.67 9.64
CA ARG A 583 -25.60 -17.67 9.05
C ARG A 583 -24.46 -18.33 8.26
N MET A 584 -24.63 -18.43 6.94
CA MET A 584 -23.63 -18.97 6.02
C MET A 584 -22.26 -18.27 6.20
N PRO A 585 -21.13 -19.00 6.23
CA PRO A 585 -19.80 -18.42 6.29
C PRO A 585 -19.56 -17.35 5.20
N ALA A 586 -18.96 -16.23 5.59
CA ALA A 586 -18.64 -15.14 4.68
C ALA A 586 -17.38 -15.46 3.85
N GLY A 587 -17.45 -15.24 2.54
CA GLY A 587 -16.42 -15.62 1.57
C GLY A 587 -17.00 -15.94 0.20
N LEU A 588 -16.19 -16.56 -0.66
CA LEU A 588 -16.58 -16.95 -2.02
C LEU A 588 -17.10 -18.40 -2.05
N TYR A 589 -18.23 -18.62 -2.71
CA TYR A 589 -18.81 -19.93 -2.98
C TYR A 589 -18.64 -20.26 -4.47
N ILE A 590 -17.99 -21.38 -4.77
CA ILE A 590 -17.49 -21.73 -6.10
C ILE A 590 -18.12 -23.05 -6.55
N ARG A 591 -18.66 -23.10 -7.77
CA ARG A 591 -19.09 -24.35 -8.39
C ARG A 591 -17.84 -25.15 -8.84
N PRO A 592 -17.61 -26.38 -8.33
CA PRO A 592 -16.38 -27.11 -8.62
C PRO A 592 -16.33 -27.64 -10.05
N GLU A 593 -17.41 -28.27 -10.52
CA GLU A 593 -17.56 -28.84 -11.87
C GLU A 593 -18.96 -28.52 -12.44
N ALA A 594 -19.11 -28.60 -13.76
CA ALA A 594 -20.38 -28.34 -14.45
C ALA A 594 -21.16 -29.65 -14.68
N GLU A 595 -21.94 -30.07 -13.68
CA GLU A 595 -22.85 -31.22 -13.85
C GLU A 595 -23.94 -30.94 -14.91
N PRO A 596 -24.30 -31.94 -15.73
CA PRO A 596 -25.29 -31.79 -16.80
C PRO A 596 -26.71 -31.60 -16.25
N ALA A 597 -27.57 -31.04 -17.08
CA ALA A 597 -29.00 -30.89 -16.80
C ALA A 597 -29.72 -32.26 -16.67
N PHE A 598 -30.89 -32.26 -16.02
CA PHE A 598 -31.72 -33.45 -15.80
C PHE A 598 -31.91 -34.30 -17.07
N VAL A 599 -31.53 -35.58 -17.00
CA VAL A 599 -31.92 -36.61 -17.97
C VAL A 599 -33.08 -37.41 -17.38
N GLU A 600 -34.31 -37.13 -17.80
CA GLU A 600 -35.43 -38.04 -17.54
C GLU A 600 -35.27 -39.30 -18.42
N GLY A 601 -35.41 -40.47 -17.79
CA GLY A 601 -35.07 -41.75 -18.42
C GLY A 601 -36.15 -42.29 -19.35
N GLY A 602 -35.72 -42.96 -20.43
CA GLY A 602 -36.63 -43.66 -21.35
C GLY A 602 -35.97 -44.80 -22.12
N GLY A 603 -36.30 -46.04 -21.74
CA GLY A 603 -36.27 -47.24 -22.58
C GLY A 603 -34.91 -47.75 -23.10
N GLU A 604 -34.57 -49.00 -22.76
CA GLU A 604 -33.62 -49.78 -23.56
C GLU A 604 -34.19 -50.07 -24.95
N THR A 605 -33.42 -49.88 -26.03
CA THR A 605 -33.30 -50.88 -27.13
C THR A 605 -32.24 -50.51 -28.17
N GLY A 606 -31.34 -51.47 -28.45
CA GLY A 606 -31.02 -51.86 -29.83
C GLY A 606 -30.16 -50.96 -30.73
N SER A 607 -28.95 -51.46 -31.01
CA SER A 607 -28.19 -51.32 -32.28
C SER A 607 -27.39 -50.04 -32.55
N SER A 608 -26.39 -50.20 -33.41
CA SER A 608 -25.38 -49.21 -33.80
C SER A 608 -25.60 -48.71 -35.22
N SER A 609 -25.55 -47.40 -35.42
CA SER A 609 -25.13 -46.80 -36.69
C SER A 609 -24.68 -45.34 -36.49
N SER A 610 -23.76 -44.89 -37.34
CA SER A 610 -23.25 -43.52 -37.34
C SER A 610 -23.97 -42.67 -38.38
N SER A 611 -24.49 -41.50 -37.98
CA SER A 611 -24.83 -40.43 -38.92
C SER A 611 -24.72 -39.05 -38.25
N SER A 612 -24.34 -38.05 -39.04
CA SER A 612 -24.15 -36.68 -38.60
C SER A 612 -25.47 -35.90 -38.60
N GLY A 613 -25.75 -35.17 -37.52
CA GLY A 613 -26.89 -34.27 -37.41
C GLY A 613 -26.58 -33.11 -36.47
N SER A 614 -26.54 -31.89 -37.00
CA SER A 614 -26.37 -30.69 -36.18
C SER A 614 -27.71 -30.26 -35.58
N SER A 615 -27.79 -30.14 -34.26
CA SER A 615 -28.90 -29.50 -33.56
C SER A 615 -28.37 -28.61 -32.43
N SER A 616 -28.67 -27.32 -32.50
CA SER A 616 -28.05 -26.29 -31.67
C SER A 616 -28.67 -26.17 -30.27
N PHE A 617 -28.12 -26.89 -29.30
CA PHE A 617 -28.31 -26.63 -27.86
C PHE A 617 -26.98 -26.22 -27.20
N GLY A 618 -26.47 -25.05 -27.60
CA GLY A 618 -25.27 -24.44 -27.04
C GLY A 618 -25.51 -23.87 -25.64
N GLY A 619 -25.64 -24.73 -24.64
CA GLY A 619 -25.81 -24.34 -23.23
C GLY A 619 -24.53 -23.77 -22.61
N ASP A 620 -24.68 -22.85 -21.65
CA ASP A 620 -23.61 -22.05 -21.03
C ASP A 620 -22.78 -22.83 -19.98
N PHE A 621 -22.38 -24.07 -20.31
CA PHE A 621 -21.80 -25.02 -19.37
C PHE A 621 -20.31 -24.77 -19.07
N GLY A 622 -19.59 -23.98 -19.88
CA GLY A 622 -18.15 -23.73 -19.73
C GLY A 622 -17.75 -22.73 -18.63
N LYS A 623 -18.71 -22.00 -18.03
CA LYS A 623 -18.36 -20.93 -17.07
C LYS A 623 -18.05 -21.47 -15.66
N PRO A 624 -16.95 -21.03 -15.01
CA PRO A 624 -16.80 -21.10 -13.56
C PRO A 624 -17.82 -20.14 -12.92
N VAL A 625 -18.83 -20.69 -12.23
CA VAL A 625 -19.86 -19.87 -11.57
C VAL A 625 -19.50 -19.77 -10.09
N CYS A 626 -19.46 -18.55 -9.57
CA CYS A 626 -19.25 -18.28 -8.15
C CYS A 626 -20.07 -17.06 -7.69
N PHE A 627 -20.45 -17.02 -6.42
CA PHE A 627 -21.01 -15.84 -5.77
C PHE A 627 -20.37 -15.65 -4.38
N SER A 628 -20.32 -14.42 -3.88
CA SER A 628 -19.84 -14.13 -2.53
C SER A 628 -20.98 -13.85 -1.55
N VAL A 629 -20.73 -14.21 -0.30
CA VAL A 629 -21.53 -13.86 0.88
C VAL A 629 -20.67 -12.97 1.77
N ASN A 630 -21.18 -11.79 2.17
CA ASN A 630 -20.42 -10.86 3.01
C ASN A 630 -20.49 -11.23 4.51
N GLU A 631 -19.77 -10.49 5.36
CA GLU A 631 -19.73 -10.76 6.82
C GLU A 631 -21.12 -10.83 7.49
N LYS A 632 -22.15 -10.17 6.96
CA LYS A 632 -23.51 -10.19 7.53
C LYS A 632 -24.33 -11.43 7.12
N GLY A 633 -23.84 -12.26 6.21
CA GLY A 633 -24.64 -13.33 5.58
C GLY A 633 -25.49 -12.84 4.40
N GLU A 634 -25.21 -11.65 3.84
CA GLU A 634 -25.89 -11.11 2.65
C GLU A 634 -25.16 -11.58 1.38
N LEU A 635 -25.88 -11.92 0.29
CA LEU A 635 -25.25 -12.08 -1.03
C LEU A 635 -24.64 -10.75 -1.48
N ALA A 636 -23.43 -10.79 -2.02
CA ALA A 636 -22.66 -9.62 -2.46
C ALA A 636 -22.30 -9.61 -3.95
N SER A 637 -22.38 -10.73 -4.66
CA SER A 637 -22.24 -10.81 -6.12
C SER A 637 -23.28 -11.75 -6.75
N GLU A 638 -23.41 -11.74 -8.08
CA GLU A 638 -24.36 -12.60 -8.81
C GLU A 638 -23.74 -13.91 -9.29
N ALA A 639 -24.57 -14.97 -9.34
CA ALA A 639 -24.26 -16.24 -9.99
C ALA A 639 -25.43 -16.67 -10.89
N LYS A 640 -25.15 -16.84 -12.19
CA LYS A 640 -26.12 -17.31 -13.20
C LYS A 640 -26.20 -18.83 -13.20
N ILE A 641 -27.41 -19.35 -13.14
CA ILE A 641 -27.73 -20.77 -12.95
C ILE A 641 -28.44 -21.29 -14.22
N PRO A 642 -27.83 -22.23 -14.98
CA PRO A 642 -28.42 -22.77 -16.19
C PRO A 642 -29.84 -23.35 -15.98
N PRO A 643 -30.69 -23.38 -17.02
CA PRO A 643 -31.97 -24.08 -16.97
C PRO A 643 -31.79 -25.57 -16.68
N LEU A 644 -32.82 -26.19 -16.11
CA LEU A 644 -32.92 -27.63 -15.80
C LEU A 644 -31.71 -28.23 -15.04
N SER A 645 -31.02 -27.45 -14.20
CA SER A 645 -29.74 -27.83 -13.58
C SER A 645 -29.74 -27.79 -12.05
N VAL A 646 -28.83 -28.57 -11.45
CA VAL A 646 -28.49 -28.51 -10.02
C VAL A 646 -27.03 -28.11 -9.90
N SER A 647 -26.76 -26.89 -9.43
CA SER A 647 -25.41 -26.39 -9.19
C SER A 647 -25.07 -26.46 -7.70
N ARG A 648 -24.07 -27.27 -7.35
CA ARG A 648 -23.45 -27.31 -6.02
C ARG A 648 -22.36 -26.23 -5.94
N PHE A 649 -22.32 -25.47 -4.86
CA PHE A 649 -21.34 -24.40 -4.62
C PHE A 649 -20.65 -24.60 -3.28
N GLU A 650 -19.34 -24.83 -3.31
CA GLU A 650 -18.52 -25.06 -2.12
C GLU A 650 -17.83 -23.76 -1.69
N PHE A 651 -17.71 -23.55 -0.37
CA PHE A 651 -16.93 -22.45 0.19
C PHE A 651 -15.43 -22.58 -0.18
N GLY A 652 -14.79 -21.47 -0.59
CA GLY A 652 -13.43 -21.43 -1.14
C GLY A 652 -12.41 -22.33 -0.42
N GLU A 653 -12.28 -22.20 0.91
CA GLU A 653 -11.37 -23.01 1.76
C GLU A 653 -11.46 -24.52 1.49
N LYS A 654 -12.68 -25.03 1.24
CA LYS A 654 -12.97 -26.45 0.98
C LYS A 654 -12.57 -26.87 -0.44
N PHE A 655 -12.62 -25.96 -1.41
CA PHE A 655 -12.33 -26.23 -2.82
C PHE A 655 -10.82 -26.42 -3.08
N TYR A 656 -9.95 -25.63 -2.43
CA TYR A 656 -8.48 -25.69 -2.63
C TYR A 656 -7.87 -27.09 -2.41
N GLY A 657 -8.51 -27.95 -1.62
CA GLY A 657 -7.99 -29.28 -1.26
C GLY A 657 -8.40 -30.44 -2.18
N GLN A 658 -9.30 -30.23 -3.16
CA GLN A 658 -9.98 -31.34 -3.86
C GLN A 658 -9.60 -31.53 -5.34
N CYS A 659 -9.44 -30.44 -6.10
CA CYS A 659 -9.43 -30.52 -7.57
C CYS A 659 -8.13 -30.11 -8.26
N ALA A 660 -7.22 -29.37 -7.60
CA ALA A 660 -6.09 -28.71 -8.25
C ALA A 660 -4.83 -28.64 -7.36
N GLU A 661 -3.66 -28.45 -7.97
CA GLU A 661 -2.41 -28.13 -7.26
C GLU A 661 -2.38 -26.64 -6.92
N ILE A 662 -2.24 -26.28 -5.64
CA ILE A 662 -2.10 -24.88 -5.22
C ILE A 662 -0.69 -24.40 -5.60
N LEU A 663 -0.58 -23.55 -6.61
CA LEU A 663 0.68 -22.92 -7.01
C LEU A 663 1.04 -21.78 -6.03
N PHE A 664 0.05 -20.95 -5.69
CA PHE A 664 0.22 -19.80 -4.81
C PHE A 664 -1.03 -19.56 -3.96
N PHE A 665 -0.84 -19.17 -2.70
CA PHE A 665 -1.92 -18.71 -1.82
C PHE A 665 -1.38 -17.73 -0.77
N ASP A 666 -1.99 -16.55 -0.62
CA ASP A 666 -1.61 -15.56 0.41
C ASP A 666 -2.66 -15.41 1.54
N GLY A 667 -3.77 -16.15 1.46
CA GLY A 667 -4.93 -16.02 2.35
C GLY A 667 -6.14 -15.33 1.71
N LYS A 668 -5.99 -14.70 0.52
CA LYS A 668 -7.08 -14.08 -0.24
C LYS A 668 -6.98 -14.22 -1.76
N LEU A 669 -5.78 -14.22 -2.33
CA LEU A 669 -5.51 -14.68 -3.69
C LEU A 669 -5.06 -16.13 -3.65
N GLY A 670 -5.71 -16.98 -4.44
CA GLY A 670 -5.26 -18.33 -4.76
C GLY A 670 -5.00 -18.48 -6.26
N ILE A 671 -3.89 -19.11 -6.62
CA ILE A 671 -3.57 -19.53 -7.99
C ILE A 671 -3.33 -21.03 -7.97
N LEU A 672 -4.05 -21.77 -8.82
CA LEU A 672 -4.08 -23.23 -8.84
C LEU A 672 -3.83 -23.76 -10.26
N ARG A 673 -3.22 -24.94 -10.39
CA ARG A 673 -3.13 -25.71 -11.66
C ARG A 673 -4.10 -26.88 -11.61
N GLU A 674 -5.08 -26.91 -12.49
CA GLU A 674 -6.08 -27.97 -12.57
C GLU A 674 -5.53 -29.23 -13.25
N LYS A 675 -6.28 -30.34 -13.17
CA LYS A 675 -5.87 -31.66 -13.70
C LYS A 675 -5.71 -31.69 -15.22
N ASP A 676 -6.39 -30.79 -15.94
CA ASP A 676 -6.29 -30.60 -17.39
C ASP A 676 -5.11 -29.68 -17.80
N GLY A 677 -4.42 -29.07 -16.82
CA GLY A 677 -3.34 -28.11 -17.04
C GLY A 677 -3.78 -26.65 -17.17
N SER A 678 -5.08 -26.34 -17.02
CA SER A 678 -5.57 -24.95 -16.92
C SER A 678 -5.13 -24.29 -15.60
N VAL A 679 -5.12 -22.96 -15.58
CA VAL A 679 -4.73 -22.16 -14.41
C VAL A 679 -5.96 -21.45 -13.86
N ARG A 680 -6.35 -21.73 -12.61
CA ARG A 680 -7.44 -21.04 -11.93
C ARG A 680 -6.88 -19.94 -11.03
N VAL A 681 -7.48 -18.76 -11.11
CA VAL A 681 -7.19 -17.61 -10.24
C VAL A 681 -8.46 -17.30 -9.43
N ILE A 682 -8.33 -17.33 -8.11
CA ILE A 682 -9.43 -17.11 -7.16
C ILE A 682 -9.07 -15.87 -6.34
N ASN A 683 -9.92 -14.86 -6.35
CA ASN A 683 -9.80 -13.67 -5.51
C ASN A 683 -10.96 -13.61 -4.52
N GLU A 684 -10.66 -13.79 -3.23
CA GLU A 684 -11.61 -13.71 -2.12
C GLU A 684 -11.61 -12.35 -1.40
N ALA A 685 -10.85 -11.37 -1.88
CA ALA A 685 -10.82 -10.01 -1.34
C ALA A 685 -11.91 -9.12 -1.93
N GLU A 686 -12.18 -8.02 -1.22
CA GLU A 686 -13.08 -6.93 -1.65
C GLU A 686 -12.40 -6.00 -2.68
N SER A 687 -11.10 -6.17 -2.92
CA SER A 687 -10.26 -5.39 -3.84
C SER A 687 -9.75 -6.23 -5.01
N GLU A 688 -9.41 -5.56 -6.11
CA GLU A 688 -8.82 -6.21 -7.29
C GLU A 688 -7.36 -6.59 -7.03
N TYR A 689 -6.98 -7.85 -7.34
CA TYR A 689 -5.58 -8.27 -7.33
C TYR A 689 -4.90 -7.97 -8.66
N ASN A 690 -3.89 -7.11 -8.61
CA ASN A 690 -3.02 -6.75 -9.73
C ASN A 690 -1.78 -7.67 -9.74
N ILE A 691 -1.92 -8.84 -10.38
CA ILE A 691 -0.91 -9.89 -10.41
C ILE A 691 0.16 -9.50 -11.46
N GLN A 692 1.37 -9.20 -11.01
CA GLN A 692 2.44 -8.70 -11.88
C GLN A 692 3.57 -9.72 -12.07
N PRO A 693 4.25 -9.74 -13.24
CA PRO A 693 5.37 -10.66 -13.50
C PRO A 693 6.63 -10.31 -12.70
N MET A 694 6.62 -9.19 -11.97
CA MET A 694 7.65 -8.82 -11.01
C MET A 694 7.41 -9.34 -9.59
N TRP A 695 6.25 -9.93 -9.31
CA TRP A 695 5.97 -10.61 -8.04
C TRP A 695 6.72 -11.95 -8.05
N LYS A 696 7.88 -12.02 -7.38
CA LYS A 696 8.83 -13.13 -7.55
C LYS A 696 8.33 -14.46 -6.99
N GLU A 697 7.49 -14.41 -5.97
CA GLU A 697 6.80 -15.56 -5.39
C GLU A 697 5.83 -16.15 -6.42
N VAL A 698 4.89 -15.36 -6.96
CA VAL A 698 3.94 -15.82 -7.98
C VAL A 698 4.65 -16.26 -9.26
N GLN A 699 5.60 -15.47 -9.77
CA GLN A 699 6.37 -15.84 -10.95
C GLN A 699 7.10 -17.18 -10.75
N GLY A 700 7.81 -17.35 -9.63
CA GLY A 700 8.51 -18.60 -9.32
C GLY A 700 7.59 -19.82 -9.19
N CYS A 701 6.41 -19.65 -8.60
CA CYS A 701 5.40 -20.71 -8.54
C CYS A 701 4.81 -21.06 -9.92
N MET A 702 4.67 -20.08 -10.82
CA MET A 702 4.12 -20.29 -12.16
C MET A 702 5.14 -20.85 -13.17
N ALA A 703 6.43 -20.92 -12.84
CA ALA A 703 7.44 -21.62 -13.65
C ALA A 703 7.21 -23.16 -13.70
N GLY A 704 6.34 -23.70 -12.84
CA GLY A 704 5.85 -25.09 -12.88
C GLY A 704 4.59 -25.30 -13.74
N VAL A 705 4.19 -24.30 -14.53
CA VAL A 705 3.10 -24.37 -15.51
C VAL A 705 3.71 -24.47 -16.93
N PRO A 706 3.15 -25.27 -17.86
CA PRO A 706 3.67 -25.35 -19.22
C PRO A 706 3.77 -23.98 -19.90
N GLU A 707 4.83 -23.75 -20.69
CA GLU A 707 4.99 -22.51 -21.45
C GLU A 707 3.81 -22.31 -22.41
N GLY A 708 3.37 -21.07 -22.61
CA GLY A 708 2.29 -20.78 -23.54
C GLY A 708 1.57 -19.45 -23.29
N VAL A 709 0.53 -19.22 -24.08
CA VAL A 709 -0.48 -18.20 -23.83
C VAL A 709 -1.68 -18.88 -23.20
N TYR A 710 -2.15 -18.35 -22.07
CA TYR A 710 -3.40 -18.76 -21.44
C TYR A 710 -4.34 -17.57 -21.33
N GLU A 711 -5.61 -17.76 -21.67
CA GLU A 711 -6.61 -16.70 -21.69
C GLU A 711 -7.83 -17.11 -20.87
N ASP A 712 -8.49 -16.13 -20.23
CA ASP A 712 -9.72 -16.39 -19.48
C ASP A 712 -10.76 -17.03 -20.40
N SER A 713 -11.26 -18.19 -20.00
CA SER A 713 -12.13 -19.04 -20.82
C SER A 713 -13.50 -18.41 -21.07
N GLU A 714 -13.88 -17.35 -20.33
CA GLU A 714 -15.06 -16.52 -20.68
C GLU A 714 -14.82 -15.65 -21.93
N TYR A 715 -13.58 -15.28 -22.23
CA TYR A 715 -13.22 -14.29 -23.26
C TYR A 715 -12.35 -14.85 -24.40
N VAL A 716 -12.01 -16.15 -24.37
CA VAL A 716 -11.20 -16.82 -25.39
C VAL A 716 -11.79 -16.73 -26.81
N HIS A 717 -13.12 -16.62 -26.93
CA HIS A 717 -13.83 -16.45 -28.20
C HIS A 717 -14.09 -14.98 -28.61
N MET A 718 -13.77 -14.00 -27.75
CA MET A 718 -13.95 -12.58 -28.04
C MET A 718 -12.76 -11.99 -28.80
N GLU A 719 -13.02 -10.98 -29.63
CA GLU A 719 -11.95 -10.21 -30.28
C GLU A 719 -11.05 -9.50 -29.24
N ASN A 720 -9.80 -9.23 -29.62
CA ASN A 720 -8.80 -8.61 -28.73
C ASN A 720 -9.20 -7.21 -28.25
N SER A 721 -10.12 -6.54 -28.95
CA SER A 721 -10.69 -5.22 -28.67
C SER A 721 -11.79 -5.22 -27.62
N GLU A 722 -12.48 -6.34 -27.42
CA GLU A 722 -13.70 -6.45 -26.60
C GLU A 722 -13.46 -7.13 -25.25
N ALA A 723 -12.51 -8.06 -25.19
CA ALA A 723 -12.14 -8.74 -23.95
C ALA A 723 -11.61 -7.76 -22.88
N PRO A 724 -11.92 -7.98 -21.58
CA PRO A 724 -11.42 -7.13 -20.49
C PRO A 724 -9.90 -7.00 -20.48
N GLN A 725 -9.41 -5.82 -20.10
CA GLN A 725 -7.97 -5.58 -20.00
C GLN A 725 -7.33 -6.49 -18.93
N PHE A 726 -6.10 -6.93 -19.20
CA PHE A 726 -5.28 -7.79 -18.33
C PHE A 726 -5.88 -9.19 -18.06
N SER A 727 -6.50 -9.80 -19.08
CA SER A 727 -7.14 -11.15 -19.06
C SER A 727 -6.31 -12.28 -19.72
N THR A 728 -5.00 -12.10 -19.90
CA THR A 728 -4.08 -13.06 -20.54
C THR A 728 -2.86 -13.32 -19.67
N LEU A 729 -2.61 -14.59 -19.32
CA LEU A 729 -1.35 -15.04 -18.73
C LEU A 729 -0.37 -15.41 -19.87
N PHE A 730 0.78 -14.74 -19.91
CA PHE A 730 1.95 -15.24 -20.66
C PHE A 730 2.84 -16.01 -19.70
N ILE A 731 3.21 -17.25 -20.05
CA ILE A 731 4.04 -18.11 -19.19
C ILE A 731 5.20 -18.67 -20.01
N ASP A 732 6.42 -18.55 -19.48
CA ASP A 732 7.62 -19.24 -19.95
C ASP A 732 8.31 -20.02 -18.80
N LYS A 733 9.45 -20.67 -19.07
CA LYS A 733 10.31 -21.36 -18.09
C LYS A 733 10.67 -20.54 -16.83
N ASP A 734 10.67 -19.22 -16.92
CA ASP A 734 11.02 -18.30 -15.83
C ASP A 734 9.75 -17.84 -15.09
N GLY A 735 8.56 -18.23 -15.58
CA GLY A 735 7.25 -18.11 -14.93
C GLY A 735 6.30 -17.13 -15.63
N LEU A 736 5.48 -16.44 -14.84
CA LEU A 736 4.56 -15.41 -15.32
C LEU A 736 5.32 -14.23 -15.96
N GLN A 737 4.95 -13.86 -17.19
CA GLN A 737 5.50 -12.76 -17.98
C GLN A 737 4.46 -11.69 -18.39
N SER A 738 3.23 -11.75 -17.88
CA SER A 738 2.21 -10.71 -18.09
C SER A 738 1.65 -10.15 -16.78
N ARG A 739 1.07 -8.94 -16.86
CA ARG A 739 0.21 -8.37 -15.82
C ARG A 739 -1.21 -8.89 -16.03
N VAL A 740 -1.80 -9.45 -14.97
CA VAL A 740 -3.17 -9.97 -14.96
C VAL A 740 -3.97 -9.38 -13.80
N LYS A 741 -5.23 -9.02 -14.05
CA LYS A 741 -6.15 -8.50 -13.03
C LYS A 741 -7.16 -9.57 -12.64
N ALA A 742 -7.30 -9.81 -11.34
CA ALA A 742 -8.36 -10.65 -10.78
C ALA A 742 -9.36 -9.74 -10.02
N PRO A 743 -10.56 -9.48 -10.56
CA PRO A 743 -11.58 -8.65 -9.91
C PRO A 743 -11.94 -9.15 -8.49
N PRO A 744 -12.49 -8.28 -7.62
CA PRO A 744 -13.00 -8.68 -6.31
C PRO A 744 -13.95 -9.88 -6.41
N HIS A 745 -13.89 -10.78 -5.41
CA HIS A 745 -14.81 -11.92 -5.28
C HIS A 745 -15.01 -12.75 -6.57
N SER A 746 -13.94 -13.02 -7.31
CA SER A 746 -13.99 -13.68 -8.62
C SER A 746 -13.24 -15.02 -8.67
N CYS A 747 -13.69 -15.89 -9.56
CA CYS A 747 -13.04 -17.16 -9.89
C CYS A 747 -12.87 -17.24 -11.42
N ARG A 748 -11.63 -17.11 -11.91
CA ARG A 748 -11.30 -17.09 -13.34
C ARG A 748 -10.49 -18.33 -13.71
N VAL A 749 -10.80 -18.93 -14.86
CA VAL A 749 -10.14 -20.15 -15.37
C VAL A 749 -9.48 -19.83 -16.70
N TYR A 750 -8.16 -19.88 -16.71
CA TYR A 750 -7.33 -19.57 -17.87
C TYR A 750 -6.91 -20.87 -18.57
N THR A 751 -7.36 -21.07 -19.80
CA THR A 751 -7.03 -22.25 -20.62
C THR A 751 -5.92 -21.91 -21.62
N ARG A 752 -5.04 -22.89 -21.93
CA ARG A 752 -3.92 -22.69 -22.86
C ARG A 752 -4.43 -22.61 -24.29
N VAL A 753 -4.18 -21.50 -24.99
CA VAL A 753 -4.72 -21.25 -26.34
C VAL A 753 -3.69 -21.43 -27.45
N SER A 754 -2.41 -21.20 -27.18
CA SER A 754 -1.32 -21.28 -28.16
C SER A 754 0.03 -21.46 -27.47
N ASP A 755 1.08 -21.73 -28.26
CA ASP A 755 2.44 -21.60 -27.80
C ASP A 755 2.77 -20.11 -27.62
N LEU A 756 3.76 -19.79 -26.76
CA LEU A 756 4.10 -18.40 -26.44
C LEU A 756 4.63 -17.63 -27.65
N HIS A 757 5.23 -18.33 -28.61
CA HIS A 757 5.78 -17.76 -29.85
C HIS A 757 4.72 -17.48 -30.92
N ASP A 758 3.52 -18.06 -30.83
CA ASP A 758 2.42 -17.81 -31.78
C ASP A 758 1.80 -16.42 -31.59
N ARG A 759 1.87 -15.87 -30.37
CA ARG A 759 1.39 -14.53 -30.03
C ARG A 759 2.55 -13.55 -30.08
N SER A 760 2.59 -12.76 -31.15
CA SER A 760 3.54 -11.64 -31.28
C SER A 760 3.28 -10.58 -30.18
N ARG A 761 4.19 -10.47 -29.21
CA ARG A 761 4.12 -9.51 -28.09
C ARG A 761 4.94 -8.26 -28.43
N CYS A 762 4.30 -7.10 -28.39
CA CYS A 762 4.93 -5.81 -28.67
C CYS A 762 5.33 -5.12 -27.36
N VAL A 763 6.55 -4.59 -27.29
CA VAL A 763 6.94 -3.64 -26.24
C VAL A 763 6.66 -2.20 -26.69
N ILE A 764 6.31 -1.33 -25.74
CA ILE A 764 6.15 0.11 -25.97
C ILE A 764 7.37 0.83 -25.41
N ILE A 765 8.04 1.65 -26.24
CA ILE A 765 9.22 2.43 -25.84
C ILE A 765 8.99 3.91 -26.17
N PRO A 766 8.58 4.73 -25.18
CA PRO A 766 8.56 6.18 -25.31
C PRO A 766 9.93 6.77 -25.68
N LEU A 767 9.90 7.80 -26.51
CA LEU A 767 11.04 8.59 -26.98
C LEU A 767 10.80 10.06 -26.59
N GLY A 768 11.03 10.36 -25.31
CA GLY A 768 10.42 11.50 -24.61
C GLY A 768 10.89 12.89 -25.05
N ASP A 769 9.94 13.70 -25.56
CA ASP A 769 10.01 15.17 -25.60
C ASP A 769 9.53 15.75 -24.25
N ARG A 770 8.33 15.31 -23.83
CA ARG A 770 7.67 15.65 -22.57
C ARG A 770 7.16 14.38 -21.86
N CYS A 771 6.69 14.54 -20.63
CA CYS A 771 6.12 13.46 -19.82
C CYS A 771 4.75 12.93 -20.29
N SER A 772 4.11 13.51 -21.31
CA SER A 772 2.74 13.20 -21.74
C SER A 772 2.49 11.71 -22.00
N ALA A 773 3.33 11.07 -22.82
CA ALA A 773 3.24 9.63 -23.11
C ALA A 773 3.33 8.75 -21.85
N ARG A 774 4.17 9.13 -20.87
CA ARG A 774 4.28 8.44 -19.58
C ARG A 774 3.02 8.60 -18.73
N MET A 775 2.47 9.81 -18.67
CA MET A 775 1.25 10.09 -17.89
C MET A 775 0.06 9.29 -18.43
N LEU A 776 -0.06 9.15 -19.74
CA LEU A 776 -1.12 8.39 -20.41
C LEU A 776 -0.95 6.88 -20.24
N LEU A 777 0.26 6.34 -20.47
CA LEU A 777 0.53 4.90 -20.26
C LEU A 777 0.34 4.47 -18.80
N HIS A 778 0.72 5.31 -17.83
CA HIS A 778 0.48 5.08 -16.41
C HIS A 778 -1.03 5.14 -16.05
N LYS A 779 -1.76 6.11 -16.61
CA LYS A 779 -3.22 6.25 -16.40
C LYS A 779 -4.04 5.12 -17.05
N LEU A 780 -3.50 4.47 -18.09
CA LEU A 780 -4.03 3.22 -18.66
C LEU A 780 -3.61 1.95 -17.91
N GLU A 781 -2.67 2.02 -16.96
CA GLU A 781 -1.98 0.85 -16.38
C GLU A 781 -1.18 -0.01 -17.40
N TRP A 782 -0.91 0.52 -18.60
CA TRP A 782 -0.07 -0.13 -19.61
C TRP A 782 1.43 0.16 -19.38
N ASP A 783 1.74 0.80 -18.24
CA ASP A 783 3.08 0.98 -17.75
C ASP A 783 3.66 -0.35 -17.24
N GLY A 784 4.60 -0.92 -18.01
CA GLY A 784 5.44 -2.00 -17.52
C GLY A 784 6.19 -1.58 -16.24
N PRO A 785 6.47 -2.51 -15.29
CA PRO A 785 7.26 -2.18 -14.10
C PRO A 785 8.69 -1.76 -14.48
N CYS A 786 9.14 -2.15 -15.69
CA CYS A 786 10.10 -1.36 -16.45
C CYS A 786 9.44 -0.19 -17.20
N PHE A 787 9.20 0.91 -16.47
CA PHE A 787 9.06 2.24 -17.06
C PHE A 787 10.31 3.11 -16.83
N PRO A 788 11.47 2.82 -17.45
CA PRO A 788 12.65 3.68 -17.41
C PRO A 788 12.89 4.43 -18.72
N PHE A 789 12.01 4.35 -19.71
CA PHE A 789 12.24 4.90 -21.06
C PHE A 789 12.07 6.42 -21.16
N ASP A 790 11.98 7.11 -20.01
CA ASP A 790 12.67 8.38 -19.80
C ASP A 790 14.20 8.12 -19.80
N LEU A 791 14.71 7.47 -20.86
CA LEU A 791 16.14 7.17 -21.08
C LEU A 791 16.90 8.50 -21.21
N THR A 792 16.26 9.39 -21.95
CA THR A 792 16.63 10.75 -22.28
C THR A 792 15.36 11.56 -22.40
N ARG A 793 15.29 12.72 -21.75
CA ARG A 793 14.36 13.78 -22.15
C ARG A 793 15.06 14.58 -23.21
N THR A 794 14.60 14.46 -24.45
CA THR A 794 15.18 15.19 -25.57
C THR A 794 14.12 15.75 -26.51
N THR A 795 14.24 17.05 -26.73
CA THR A 795 13.38 17.81 -27.64
C THR A 795 13.66 17.53 -29.11
N GLN A 796 14.75 16.83 -29.43
CA GLN A 796 15.20 16.54 -30.81
C GLN A 796 15.15 15.04 -31.11
N LEU A 797 14.66 14.67 -32.30
CA LEU A 797 14.55 13.28 -32.72
C LEU A 797 15.86 12.78 -33.37
N SER A 798 16.58 13.68 -34.01
CA SER A 798 17.98 13.54 -34.46
C SER A 798 18.94 13.09 -33.34
N ASP A 799 18.84 13.69 -32.15
CA ASP A 799 19.61 13.24 -30.96
C ASP A 799 19.31 11.78 -30.60
N ILE A 800 18.05 11.34 -30.73
CA ILE A 800 17.64 9.97 -30.43
C ILE A 800 18.23 8.99 -31.44
N ALA A 801 18.19 9.33 -32.73
CA ALA A 801 18.77 8.52 -33.80
C ALA A 801 20.28 8.32 -33.58
N ASP A 802 21.03 9.38 -33.33
CA ASP A 802 22.49 9.29 -33.10
C ASP A 802 22.83 8.59 -31.77
N MET A 803 22.07 8.82 -30.68
CA MET A 803 22.24 8.06 -29.43
C MET A 803 22.09 6.55 -29.63
N ILE A 804 21.05 6.11 -30.35
CA ILE A 804 20.81 4.69 -30.58
C ILE A 804 21.87 4.12 -31.54
N ARG A 805 22.27 4.88 -32.57
CA ARG A 805 23.38 4.53 -33.48
C ARG A 805 24.71 4.34 -32.72
N CYS A 806 24.98 5.16 -31.72
CA CYS A 806 26.15 5.07 -30.82
C CYS A 806 25.97 4.15 -29.59
N ASP A 807 24.92 3.33 -29.52
CA ASP A 807 24.64 2.44 -28.37
C ASP A 807 24.55 3.16 -27.01
N PHE A 808 24.15 4.43 -27.02
CA PHE A 808 24.16 5.40 -25.91
C PHE A 808 25.55 5.69 -25.31
N TRP A 809 26.63 5.40 -26.05
CA TRP A 809 28.00 5.69 -25.60
C TRP A 809 28.22 7.20 -25.43
N GLY A 810 28.66 7.60 -24.23
CA GLY A 810 28.88 9.00 -23.86
C GLY A 810 27.70 9.70 -23.18
N MET A 811 26.52 9.07 -23.12
CA MET A 811 25.27 9.72 -22.62
C MET A 811 25.35 10.23 -21.17
N VAL A 812 26.25 9.69 -20.37
CA VAL A 812 26.54 10.13 -18.99
C VAL A 812 28.04 10.36 -18.76
N ASP A 813 28.77 10.70 -19.81
CA ASP A 813 30.19 11.11 -19.75
C ASP A 813 30.31 12.50 -19.11
N PRO A 814 31.04 12.65 -17.98
CA PRO A 814 31.21 13.95 -17.33
C PRO A 814 31.82 15.05 -18.21
N GLU A 815 32.69 14.72 -19.17
CA GLU A 815 33.25 15.72 -20.10
C GLU A 815 32.21 16.24 -21.11
N SER A 816 31.15 15.45 -21.32
CA SER A 816 30.03 15.77 -22.22
C SER A 816 28.83 16.39 -21.52
N LEU A 817 28.88 16.60 -20.20
CA LEU A 817 27.77 17.12 -19.38
C LEU A 817 28.07 18.49 -18.77
N TRP A 818 27.05 19.35 -18.69
CA TRP A 818 27.10 20.63 -17.98
C TRP A 818 25.80 20.85 -17.19
N TYR A 819 25.86 21.64 -16.11
CA TYR A 819 24.69 21.91 -15.28
C TYR A 819 23.99 23.22 -15.67
N ASP A 820 22.72 23.12 -16.01
CA ASP A 820 21.81 24.24 -16.27
C ASP A 820 21.19 24.69 -14.93
N TRP A 821 21.73 25.80 -14.41
CA TRP A 821 21.31 26.43 -13.16
C TRP A 821 19.92 27.09 -13.24
N GLU A 822 19.47 27.48 -14.44
CA GLU A 822 18.15 28.10 -14.65
C GLU A 822 17.04 27.04 -14.59
N HIS A 823 17.29 25.85 -15.16
CA HIS A 823 16.30 24.78 -15.28
C HIS A 823 16.51 23.62 -14.31
N GLY A 824 17.52 23.68 -13.43
CA GLY A 824 17.78 22.70 -12.36
C GLY A 824 18.12 21.29 -12.86
N ARG A 825 18.96 21.17 -13.88
CA ARG A 825 19.22 19.88 -14.57
C ARG A 825 20.59 19.84 -15.26
N TYR A 826 21.13 18.64 -15.46
CA TYR A 826 22.24 18.49 -16.40
C TYR A 826 21.74 18.52 -17.84
N ARG A 827 22.57 19.02 -18.76
CA ARG A 827 22.40 18.96 -20.21
C ARG A 827 23.66 18.38 -20.86
N HIS A 828 23.49 17.86 -22.06
CA HIS A 828 24.59 17.27 -22.84
C HIS A 828 25.15 18.27 -23.87
N THR A 829 26.45 18.23 -24.14
CA THR A 829 27.12 19.13 -25.12
C THR A 829 26.88 18.69 -26.56
N LYS A 830 27.09 17.40 -26.86
CA LYS A 830 26.77 16.78 -28.17
C LYS A 830 25.27 16.79 -28.47
N TRP A 831 24.46 16.18 -27.59
CA TRP A 831 23.03 15.99 -27.77
C TRP A 831 22.24 17.15 -27.13
N THR A 832 22.08 18.25 -27.85
CA THR A 832 21.65 19.54 -27.25
C THR A 832 20.20 19.54 -26.74
N GLY A 833 19.35 18.62 -27.19
CA GLY A 833 18.01 18.41 -26.64
C GLY A 833 18.01 17.63 -25.32
N LEU A 834 19.05 16.81 -25.07
CA LEU A 834 19.15 15.92 -23.91
C LEU A 834 19.33 16.67 -22.59
N SER A 835 18.40 16.45 -21.66
CA SER A 835 18.53 16.90 -20.27
C SER A 835 18.15 15.85 -19.22
N PHE A 836 18.76 15.98 -18.03
CA PHE A 836 18.62 15.08 -16.89
C PHE A 836 18.15 15.84 -15.64
N ALA A 837 16.85 15.82 -15.39
CA ALA A 837 16.23 16.43 -14.21
C ALA A 837 16.18 15.46 -13.02
N HIS A 838 16.29 15.99 -11.79
CA HIS A 838 16.31 15.21 -10.54
C HIS A 838 17.48 14.19 -10.44
N GLU A 839 18.63 14.56 -11.00
CA GLU A 839 19.90 13.85 -10.77
C GLU A 839 20.75 14.45 -9.64
N VAL A 840 20.42 15.67 -9.20
CA VAL A 840 20.96 16.32 -7.99
C VAL A 840 19.99 16.04 -6.85
N GLU A 841 20.50 15.58 -5.71
CA GLU A 841 19.73 15.27 -4.50
C GLU A 841 19.88 16.41 -3.46
N GLU A 842 18.99 16.46 -2.45
CA GLU A 842 18.91 17.60 -1.53
C GLU A 842 20.20 17.77 -0.70
N GLY A 843 20.88 18.89 -0.89
CA GLY A 843 22.15 19.22 -0.22
C GLY A 843 23.42 18.97 -1.04
N GLU A 844 23.33 18.44 -2.27
CA GLU A 844 24.47 18.33 -3.19
C GLU A 844 24.69 19.62 -4.00
N ASP A 845 25.96 19.99 -4.23
CA ASP A 845 26.34 21.14 -5.07
C ASP A 845 26.91 20.68 -6.44
N PRO A 846 26.21 20.92 -7.57
CA PRO A 846 26.69 20.60 -8.92
C PRO A 846 28.00 21.28 -9.35
N SER A 847 28.51 22.27 -8.60
CA SER A 847 29.83 22.88 -8.81
C SER A 847 30.95 22.24 -7.97
N ASN A 848 30.62 21.42 -6.97
CA ASN A 848 31.57 20.78 -6.07
C ASN A 848 32.13 19.48 -6.66
N GLU A 849 33.45 19.33 -6.68
CA GLU A 849 34.13 18.17 -7.29
C GLU A 849 33.83 16.83 -6.60
N GLU A 850 33.45 16.82 -5.32
CA GLU A 850 33.05 15.61 -4.60
C GLU A 850 31.59 15.23 -4.89
N ASP A 851 30.70 16.22 -4.93
CA ASP A 851 29.27 15.99 -5.21
C ASP A 851 29.03 15.68 -6.69
N GLN A 852 29.73 16.34 -7.62
CA GLN A 852 29.78 15.92 -9.02
C GLN A 852 30.13 14.43 -9.16
N LYS A 853 31.11 13.91 -8.38
CA LYS A 853 31.45 12.47 -8.43
C LYS A 853 30.33 11.59 -7.89
N LYS A 854 29.58 12.01 -6.87
CA LYS A 854 28.40 11.30 -6.35
C LYS A 854 27.28 11.29 -7.39
N ILE A 855 26.97 12.46 -7.95
CA ILE A 855 25.98 12.66 -9.02
C ILE A 855 26.32 11.80 -10.23
N PHE A 856 27.53 11.88 -10.76
CA PHE A 856 27.91 11.13 -11.96
C PHE A 856 27.99 9.61 -11.71
N GLN A 857 28.38 9.14 -10.52
CA GLN A 857 28.28 7.71 -10.16
C GLN A 857 26.82 7.23 -10.06
N ARG A 858 25.94 8.06 -9.50
CA ARG A 858 24.50 7.80 -9.43
C ARG A 858 23.89 7.78 -10.83
N MET A 859 24.25 8.73 -11.70
CA MET A 859 23.86 8.77 -13.12
C MET A 859 24.39 7.55 -13.88
N GLU A 860 25.68 7.20 -13.78
CA GLU A 860 26.26 6.02 -14.45
C GLU A 860 25.46 4.76 -14.08
N SER A 861 25.25 4.51 -12.79
CA SER A 861 24.48 3.38 -12.27
C SER A 861 23.01 3.39 -12.76
N ARG A 862 22.36 4.55 -12.66
CA ARG A 862 20.95 4.78 -13.03
C ARG A 862 20.74 4.57 -14.53
N TYR A 863 21.50 5.25 -15.39
CA TYR A 863 21.34 5.26 -16.84
C TYR A 863 21.92 4.03 -17.53
N THR A 864 23.04 3.46 -17.08
CA THR A 864 23.48 2.11 -17.56
C THR A 864 22.38 1.07 -17.31
N SER A 865 21.70 1.17 -16.16
CA SER A 865 20.55 0.32 -15.86
C SER A 865 19.29 0.66 -16.68
N ARG A 866 19.17 1.85 -17.30
CA ARG A 866 18.11 2.16 -18.29
C ARG A 866 18.48 1.58 -19.67
N ILE A 867 19.70 1.83 -20.14
CA ILE A 867 20.25 1.35 -21.43
C ILE A 867 20.20 -0.19 -21.51
N ALA A 868 20.63 -0.89 -20.46
CA ALA A 868 20.58 -2.36 -20.43
C ALA A 868 19.15 -2.93 -20.52
N ARG A 869 18.15 -2.20 -20.02
CA ARG A 869 16.73 -2.58 -20.14
C ARG A 869 16.13 -2.20 -21.50
N PHE A 870 16.61 -1.14 -22.14
CA PHE A 870 16.25 -0.77 -23.51
C PHE A 870 16.70 -1.85 -24.48
N TRP A 871 17.98 -2.21 -24.48
CA TRP A 871 18.48 -3.26 -25.38
C TRP A 871 17.86 -4.63 -25.07
N TYR A 872 17.61 -4.97 -23.80
CA TYR A 872 16.85 -6.18 -23.46
C TYR A 872 15.41 -6.14 -24.02
N ALA A 873 14.68 -5.03 -23.87
CA ALA A 873 13.35 -4.89 -24.46
C ALA A 873 13.37 -4.98 -26.01
N VAL A 874 14.35 -4.33 -26.65
CA VAL A 874 14.56 -4.30 -28.10
C VAL A 874 15.07 -5.64 -28.66
N HIS A 875 15.54 -6.57 -27.83
CA HIS A 875 15.98 -7.90 -28.27
C HIS A 875 15.05 -9.06 -27.82
N CYS A 876 14.28 -8.91 -26.73
CA CYS A 876 13.55 -10.03 -26.10
C CYS A 876 12.01 -9.97 -26.21
N SER A 877 11.42 -8.86 -26.65
CA SER A 877 10.04 -8.83 -27.18
C SER A 877 9.94 -9.45 -28.59
N ASP A 878 8.79 -9.39 -29.26
CA ASP A 878 8.63 -9.87 -30.65
C ASP A 878 8.45 -8.69 -31.64
N GLU A 879 7.68 -7.66 -31.26
CA GLU A 879 7.66 -6.34 -31.94
C GLU A 879 8.13 -5.21 -31.00
N VAL A 880 8.54 -4.07 -31.59
CA VAL A 880 8.81 -2.83 -30.86
C VAL A 880 7.97 -1.69 -31.45
N LEU A 881 7.14 -1.05 -30.62
CA LEU A 881 6.54 0.24 -30.94
C LEU A 881 7.30 1.33 -30.18
N PHE A 882 8.03 2.15 -30.92
CA PHE A 882 8.53 3.42 -30.43
C PHE A 882 7.41 4.46 -30.42
N LEU A 883 7.38 5.33 -29.40
CA LEU A 883 6.33 6.33 -29.22
C LEU A 883 6.93 7.72 -29.00
N ARG A 884 6.82 8.59 -29.99
CA ARG A 884 7.28 9.99 -29.95
C ARG A 884 6.10 10.94 -29.82
N THR A 885 6.15 11.85 -28.85
CA THR A 885 5.29 13.04 -28.81
C THR A 885 6.11 14.26 -29.20
N GLY A 886 5.46 15.29 -29.74
CA GLY A 886 6.11 16.56 -30.10
C GLY A 886 6.64 16.54 -31.53
N SER A 887 6.91 17.73 -32.07
CA SER A 887 7.22 17.89 -33.49
C SER A 887 8.55 17.26 -33.89
N SER A 888 8.68 16.90 -35.17
CA SER A 888 9.92 16.40 -35.78
C SER A 888 9.93 16.71 -37.29
N THR A 889 11.10 16.77 -37.93
CA THR A 889 11.15 16.86 -39.40
C THR A 889 10.95 15.48 -40.04
N ARG A 890 10.69 15.44 -41.35
CA ARG A 890 10.58 14.19 -42.09
C ARG A 890 11.91 13.42 -42.09
N GLU A 891 13.00 14.16 -42.30
CA GLU A 891 14.37 13.67 -42.39
C GLU A 891 14.84 13.08 -41.04
N GLU A 892 14.45 13.67 -39.91
CA GLU A 892 14.70 13.08 -38.59
C GLU A 892 13.98 11.75 -38.39
N VAL A 893 12.73 11.64 -38.87
CA VAL A 893 11.94 10.40 -38.77
C VAL A 893 12.54 9.32 -39.68
N GLU A 894 12.89 9.65 -40.93
CA GLU A 894 13.49 8.70 -41.87
C GLU A 894 14.87 8.20 -41.39
N ASN A 895 15.72 9.08 -40.84
CA ASN A 895 16.99 8.73 -40.18
C ASN A 895 16.78 7.82 -38.96
N LEU A 896 15.76 8.09 -38.12
CA LEU A 896 15.47 7.22 -36.98
C LEU A 896 14.98 5.82 -37.40
N ILE A 897 14.17 5.72 -38.45
CA ILE A 897 13.74 4.44 -39.03
C ILE A 897 14.94 3.67 -39.63
N GLU A 898 15.88 4.37 -40.28
CA GLU A 898 17.16 3.79 -40.74
C GLU A 898 17.97 3.21 -39.56
N VAL A 899 18.17 3.97 -38.48
CA VAL A 899 18.85 3.51 -37.26
C VAL A 899 18.19 2.29 -36.64
N PHE A 900 16.86 2.21 -36.65
CA PHE A 900 16.17 1.00 -36.19
C PHE A 900 16.44 -0.20 -37.10
N GLY A 901 16.55 0.01 -38.42
CA GLY A 901 16.98 -1.02 -39.38
C GLY A 901 18.44 -1.47 -39.17
N GLU A 902 19.35 -0.56 -38.80
CA GLU A 902 20.74 -0.87 -38.45
C GLU A 902 20.86 -1.69 -37.16
N LYS A 903 20.05 -1.37 -36.13
CA LYS A 903 20.24 -1.85 -34.74
C LYS A 903 19.30 -2.97 -34.30
N CYS A 904 18.19 -3.19 -34.98
CA CYS A 904 17.26 -4.30 -34.68
C CYS A 904 17.56 -5.51 -35.57
N SER A 905 17.19 -6.71 -35.10
CA SER A 905 17.25 -7.90 -35.96
C SER A 905 16.35 -7.72 -37.19
N ALA A 906 16.81 -8.09 -38.38
CA ALA A 906 16.00 -8.08 -39.60
C ALA A 906 14.74 -8.98 -39.52
N SER A 907 14.68 -9.89 -38.54
CA SER A 907 13.50 -10.71 -38.24
C SER A 907 12.45 -10.01 -37.36
N ARG A 908 12.70 -8.77 -36.92
CA ARG A 908 11.92 -8.05 -35.91
C ARG A 908 11.13 -6.91 -36.54
N ARG A 909 9.85 -6.81 -36.20
CA ARG A 909 9.03 -5.67 -36.60
C ARG A 909 9.27 -4.49 -35.67
N VAL A 910 9.78 -3.40 -36.23
CA VAL A 910 9.84 -2.10 -35.57
C VAL A 910 8.78 -1.18 -36.16
N ARG A 911 8.17 -0.34 -35.32
CA ARG A 911 7.18 0.67 -35.69
C ARG A 911 7.42 1.94 -34.89
N LEU A 912 7.06 3.09 -35.45
CA LEU A 912 7.06 4.38 -34.76
C LEU A 912 5.64 4.95 -34.76
N MET A 913 5.11 5.26 -33.58
CA MET A 913 3.96 6.15 -33.42
C MET A 913 4.46 7.56 -33.14
N LEU A 914 4.12 8.53 -33.99
CA LEU A 914 4.41 9.94 -33.81
C LEU A 914 3.12 10.71 -33.52
N ILE A 915 3.13 11.58 -32.52
CA ILE A 915 1.96 12.36 -32.11
C ILE A 915 2.37 13.83 -31.96
N SER A 916 2.01 14.64 -32.94
CA SER A 916 2.36 16.06 -33.03
C SER A 916 1.30 16.84 -33.80
N GLY A 917 1.16 18.14 -33.53
CA GLY A 917 0.24 19.04 -34.24
C GLY A 917 0.76 19.46 -35.64
N GLN A 918 1.24 18.49 -36.41
CA GLN A 918 1.67 18.64 -37.81
C GLN A 918 0.62 17.97 -38.71
N GLU A 919 0.61 18.30 -39.99
CA GLU A 919 -0.24 17.61 -40.97
C GLU A 919 0.26 16.18 -41.24
N ASP A 920 -0.65 15.20 -41.29
CA ASP A 920 -0.34 13.77 -41.50
C ASP A 920 0.50 13.54 -42.78
N SER A 921 0.28 14.38 -43.80
CA SER A 921 0.99 14.34 -45.09
C SER A 921 2.50 14.57 -45.00
N VAL A 922 3.00 15.17 -43.92
CA VAL A 922 4.45 15.33 -43.68
C VAL A 922 5.15 13.96 -43.55
N PHE A 923 4.47 12.99 -42.93
CA PHE A 923 5.01 11.67 -42.60
C PHE A 923 4.43 10.54 -43.47
N GLU A 924 3.57 10.89 -44.44
CA GLU A 924 2.96 9.92 -45.34
C GLU A 924 4.01 9.14 -46.15
N GLY A 925 3.74 7.85 -46.36
CA GLY A 925 4.61 6.94 -47.12
C GLY A 925 5.86 6.43 -46.39
N ILE A 926 6.19 6.90 -45.17
CA ILE A 926 7.36 6.38 -44.44
C ILE A 926 7.05 4.96 -43.89
N PRO A 927 7.83 3.93 -44.24
CA PRO A 927 7.55 2.55 -43.81
C PRO A 927 7.59 2.40 -42.28
N GLY A 928 6.54 1.79 -41.70
CA GLY A 928 6.47 1.49 -40.27
C GLY A 928 6.11 2.66 -39.36
N VAL A 929 5.91 3.87 -39.91
CA VAL A 929 5.43 5.05 -39.17
C VAL A 929 3.90 5.08 -39.17
N VAL A 930 3.33 5.48 -38.03
CA VAL A 930 1.94 5.94 -37.91
C VAL A 930 1.99 7.29 -37.22
N HIS A 931 1.42 8.32 -37.84
CA HIS A 931 1.32 9.65 -37.26
C HIS A 931 -0.13 9.97 -36.88
N PHE A 932 -0.31 10.85 -35.89
CA PHE A 932 -1.59 11.43 -35.51
C PHE A 932 -1.41 12.94 -35.30
N ASN A 933 -2.15 13.76 -36.05
CA ASN A 933 -2.30 15.19 -35.79
C ASN A 933 -3.03 15.44 -34.45
N HIS A 934 -2.28 15.46 -33.34
CA HIS A 934 -2.76 15.72 -31.98
C HIS A 934 -1.64 16.24 -31.08
N VAL A 935 -2.00 16.95 -30.00
CA VAL A 935 -1.04 17.50 -29.03
C VAL A 935 -1.50 17.24 -27.59
N PHE A 936 -0.71 16.48 -26.84
CA PHE A 936 -0.97 16.23 -25.41
C PHE A 936 -0.25 17.25 -24.52
N ASP A 937 -1.01 18.15 -23.91
CA ASP A 937 -0.53 19.08 -22.88
C ASP A 937 -0.38 18.36 -21.52
N PRO A 938 0.84 18.10 -21.03
CA PRO A 938 1.03 17.40 -19.75
C PRO A 938 0.71 18.28 -18.54
N ASP A 939 0.87 19.60 -18.68
CA ASP A 939 0.71 20.56 -17.60
C ASP A 939 -0.78 20.76 -17.33
N ARG A 940 -1.59 20.84 -18.40
CA ARG A 940 -3.04 20.80 -18.34
C ARG A 940 -3.59 19.43 -17.91
N MET A 941 -3.02 18.31 -18.36
CA MET A 941 -3.41 16.98 -17.85
C MET A 941 -3.13 16.81 -16.34
N ALA A 942 -2.11 17.47 -15.80
CA ALA A 942 -1.85 17.48 -14.36
C ALA A 942 -2.87 18.33 -13.58
N ALA A 943 -3.33 19.45 -14.14
CA ALA A 943 -4.29 20.36 -13.50
C ALA A 943 -5.76 19.93 -13.63
N GLU A 944 -6.17 19.41 -14.80
CA GLU A 944 -7.57 19.12 -15.15
C GLU A 944 -7.84 17.61 -15.24
N LYS A 945 -8.32 17.00 -14.13
CA LYS A 945 -8.67 15.57 -14.09
C LYS A 945 -9.56 15.11 -15.27
N GLY A 946 -10.58 15.89 -15.61
CA GLY A 946 -11.51 15.56 -16.69
C GLY A 946 -10.88 15.61 -18.09
N HIS A 947 -9.91 16.52 -18.30
CA HIS A 947 -9.14 16.58 -19.54
C HIS A 947 -8.18 15.39 -19.66
N TRP A 948 -7.48 15.04 -18.58
CA TRP A 948 -6.64 13.83 -18.55
C TRP A 948 -7.44 12.54 -18.80
N GLU A 949 -8.66 12.43 -18.27
CA GLU A 949 -9.55 11.28 -18.53
C GLU A 949 -10.11 11.25 -19.96
N TRP A 950 -10.21 12.39 -20.64
CA TRP A 950 -10.50 12.47 -22.07
C TRP A 950 -9.29 12.06 -22.92
N GLU A 951 -8.11 12.62 -22.66
CA GLU A 951 -6.89 12.31 -23.40
C GLU A 951 -6.45 10.85 -23.24
N THR A 952 -6.71 10.25 -22.07
CA THR A 952 -6.48 8.82 -21.84
C THR A 952 -7.29 7.96 -22.81
N LYS A 953 -8.54 8.33 -23.12
CA LYS A 953 -9.40 7.61 -24.07
C LYS A 953 -8.97 7.82 -25.52
N ASN A 954 -8.57 9.05 -25.88
CA ASN A 954 -7.98 9.35 -27.19
C ASN A 954 -6.74 8.46 -27.43
N PHE A 955 -5.85 8.42 -26.45
CA PHE A 955 -4.62 7.63 -26.49
C PHE A 955 -4.86 6.11 -26.51
N GLU A 956 -5.86 5.60 -25.77
CA GLU A 956 -6.28 4.19 -25.87
C GLU A 956 -6.78 3.86 -27.29
N GLY A 957 -7.50 4.79 -27.94
CA GLY A 957 -7.89 4.68 -29.34
C GLY A 957 -6.70 4.59 -30.29
N MET A 958 -5.71 5.48 -30.14
CA MET A 958 -4.46 5.48 -30.91
C MET A 958 -3.69 4.16 -30.74
N MET A 959 -3.60 3.62 -29.51
CA MET A 959 -3.02 2.31 -29.23
C MET A 959 -3.75 1.17 -29.97
N LYS A 960 -5.08 1.18 -29.98
CA LYS A 960 -5.90 0.18 -30.69
C LYS A 960 -5.71 0.25 -32.21
N VAL A 961 -5.60 1.45 -32.78
CA VAL A 961 -5.23 1.65 -34.20
C VAL A 961 -3.84 1.06 -34.49
N ALA A 962 -2.88 1.24 -33.59
CA ALA A 962 -1.57 0.58 -33.65
C ALA A 962 -1.57 -0.91 -33.24
N LYS A 963 -2.75 -1.55 -33.14
CA LYS A 963 -2.94 -2.98 -32.85
C LYS A 963 -2.31 -3.43 -31.52
N LEU A 964 -2.31 -2.54 -30.53
CA LEU A 964 -1.92 -2.84 -29.16
C LEU A 964 -3.14 -3.03 -28.26
N THR A 965 -3.07 -4.07 -27.42
CA THR A 965 -4.03 -4.41 -26.37
C THR A 965 -3.26 -5.11 -25.25
N THR A 966 -3.84 -5.25 -24.06
CA THR A 966 -3.19 -6.03 -22.99
C THR A 966 -2.95 -7.50 -23.37
N ARG A 967 -3.67 -8.05 -24.36
CA ARG A 967 -3.50 -9.42 -24.90
C ARG A 967 -2.27 -9.57 -25.82
N ASN A 968 -1.50 -8.50 -26.05
CA ASN A 968 -0.19 -8.54 -26.74
C ASN A 968 0.91 -7.60 -26.20
N LEU A 969 0.80 -7.09 -24.95
CA LEU A 969 1.88 -6.31 -24.33
C LEU A 969 3.04 -7.17 -23.84
N TYR A 970 4.28 -6.78 -24.16
CA TYR A 970 5.50 -7.37 -23.61
C TYR A 970 5.98 -6.64 -22.34
N TRP A 971 6.08 -7.36 -21.21
CA TRP A 971 6.41 -6.80 -19.91
C TRP A 971 7.91 -6.99 -19.59
N THR A 972 8.70 -5.92 -19.70
CA THR A 972 10.15 -6.00 -19.44
C THR A 972 10.45 -6.11 -17.93
N PRO A 973 11.33 -7.03 -17.48
CA PRO A 973 11.61 -7.27 -16.07
C PRO A 973 12.62 -6.28 -15.45
N ASN A 974 12.36 -5.83 -14.21
CA ASN A 974 13.13 -4.78 -13.52
C ASN A 974 14.63 -5.06 -13.37
N LYS A 975 15.01 -6.34 -13.38
CA LYS A 975 16.39 -6.83 -13.42
C LYS A 975 16.43 -7.96 -14.46
N PRO A 976 16.85 -7.68 -15.71
CA PRO A 976 16.97 -8.71 -16.74
C PRO A 976 17.87 -9.89 -16.28
N PRO A 977 17.56 -11.13 -16.68
CA PRO A 977 18.43 -12.28 -16.42
C PRO A 977 19.87 -12.02 -16.87
N GLY A 978 20.83 -12.35 -16.01
CA GLY A 978 22.25 -12.02 -16.20
C GLY A 978 22.71 -10.65 -15.64
N GLY A 979 21.79 -9.82 -15.11
CA GLY A 979 22.00 -8.43 -14.65
C GLY A 979 22.98 -8.16 -13.48
N ARG A 980 24.01 -9.00 -13.28
CA ARG A 980 25.27 -8.62 -12.60
C ARG A 980 26.51 -8.70 -13.51
N GLY A 981 26.39 -9.36 -14.66
CA GLY A 981 27.39 -9.40 -15.72
C GLY A 981 26.86 -8.71 -16.97
N THR A 982 25.86 -9.29 -17.63
CA THR A 982 25.49 -9.01 -19.03
C THR A 982 25.29 -7.55 -19.39
N GLY A 983 24.61 -6.74 -18.58
CA GLY A 983 24.44 -5.30 -18.88
C GLY A 983 25.77 -4.55 -18.96
N ARG A 984 26.62 -4.69 -17.94
CA ARG A 984 27.96 -4.09 -17.90
C ARG A 984 28.91 -4.77 -18.87
N GLU A 985 28.76 -6.06 -19.11
CA GLU A 985 29.63 -6.85 -19.98
C GLU A 985 29.31 -6.66 -21.46
N ILE A 986 28.06 -6.41 -21.84
CA ILE A 986 27.68 -5.97 -23.20
C ILE A 986 28.22 -4.56 -23.43
N TYR A 987 27.97 -3.63 -22.50
CA TYR A 987 28.53 -2.27 -22.56
C TYR A 987 30.07 -2.29 -22.68
N LEU A 988 30.77 -3.11 -21.88
CA LEU A 988 32.24 -3.25 -21.94
C LEU A 988 32.73 -4.07 -23.14
N ARG A 989 31.97 -5.01 -23.71
CA ARG A 989 32.32 -5.71 -24.96
C ARG A 989 32.17 -4.77 -26.16
N LEU A 990 31.12 -3.95 -26.20
CA LEU A 990 30.96 -2.89 -27.20
C LEU A 990 32.06 -1.82 -27.04
N ALA A 991 32.36 -1.40 -25.80
CA ALA A 991 33.44 -0.45 -25.52
C ALA A 991 34.84 -0.99 -25.90
N SER A 992 35.13 -2.28 -25.67
CA SER A 992 36.42 -2.87 -26.04
C SER A 992 36.53 -3.16 -27.55
N ALA A 993 35.42 -3.46 -28.23
CA ALA A 993 35.37 -3.51 -29.69
C ALA A 993 35.58 -2.11 -30.33
N THR A 994 34.99 -1.06 -29.75
CA THR A 994 35.13 0.32 -30.24
C THR A 994 36.44 1.00 -29.81
N ASP A 995 37.06 0.63 -28.69
CA ASP A 995 38.44 1.02 -28.36
C ASP A 995 39.43 0.38 -29.34
N LEU A 996 39.18 -0.86 -29.81
CA LEU A 996 39.93 -1.43 -30.92
C LEU A 996 39.78 -0.59 -32.20
N SER A 997 38.55 -0.17 -32.53
CA SER A 997 38.28 0.70 -33.68
C SER A 997 38.94 2.08 -33.55
N ARG A 998 38.84 2.75 -32.39
CA ARG A 998 39.51 4.05 -32.12
C ARG A 998 41.04 3.96 -32.13
N ARG A 999 41.63 2.81 -31.80
CA ARG A 999 43.09 2.57 -31.89
C ARG A 999 43.56 2.24 -33.30
N LEU A 1000 42.67 1.74 -34.16
CA LEU A 1000 42.95 1.47 -35.58
C LEU A 1000 42.62 2.68 -36.48
N GLY A 1001 41.72 3.57 -36.05
CA GLY A 1001 41.29 4.78 -36.78
C GLY A 1001 42.10 6.05 -36.50
N ARG A 1002 43.39 5.94 -36.18
CA ARG A 1002 44.31 7.10 -36.03
C ARG A 1002 45.48 7.05 -37.03
N ASP A 1003 45.20 6.66 -38.28
CA ASP A 1003 46.10 6.80 -39.43
C ASP A 1003 45.31 6.69 -40.77
N VAL A 1004 44.33 7.58 -40.97
CA VAL A 1004 43.74 7.97 -42.28
C VAL A 1004 43.41 9.46 -42.21
#